data_AF-S8FEV6-F1
#
_entry.id   AF-S8FEV6-F1
#
_cell.length_a   1.000
_cell.length_b   1.000
_cell.length_c   1.000
_cell.angle_alpha   90.00
_cell.angle_beta   90.00
_cell.angle_gamma   90.00
#
_symmetry.space_group_name_H-M   'P 1'
#
loop_
_entity.id
_entity.type
_entity.pdbx_description
1 polymer ?
#
loop_
_entity_poly.entity_id
_entity_poly.type
_entity_poly.pdbx_seq_one_letter_code
_entity_poly.pdbx_strand_id
1 'polypeptide(L)'
;MKKKILFSLMWMGWIGFASAQEARLLRFPTTNGTDVVFSYGGDLYKAPLNGGDATRLTSHVGYEMFARFSPDGKAIAFTGQYDGNTEVYLISANGGEPIRLTYTSTNRRDDLGDRMGPNNIVMTWTADGKRIVYRNRIGDGFEGKLWTISKDGGMSEQIPLPEGGFCSYSPDGKKMAYNRVMREFRNWKYYRGGMADDIWIYDPSAEKVDNITENPAQDIIPMWIGDEIFFLSDRDRRMNIFVYHTKTKQTEKVTDFSDYDVKFPSTNGQLIVFENGGYLYKLDPKTRQSTKIRITLNADHLYARSELKQVSKNLTTASIAPDGNRLVVTARGEVFDVPVKEGVTRDITRTPGANERGADWSPDGKYIAYISDKTGETEIWLQAVDENEPIQLTEHNDTYIRRLKWSPDSKKMLYTDRRNRIVEVDVASKSKRTLLQNPEGEFYEVEYSPDGKWITYTKSGTNNMSVVYVYDIASGKEYPVTEKWYDSSSPAFSRDGKYLIFSSERDLNPTYSSVEWNYAYNRMGGVYMALLAKDTPSPFLEKDDKVNVKKEGTPADKDEKSESKADKPMKIDTDGLPGRLIKLPLSANYYGNFYSDGKKIWYAAGRDTKVYDLNEQKEETVAEGASMDVSADGKKALFYKQGEIYVNDFPCNKASLEKAVNLKHMVAPVDYSKEWPQIFDETWRAYRDGFYLENMHGVDWKALKEKYGQLVPYAKTRIDLNYIIAGMIAELACGHAYINPGQTPRPEKISMGLLGAELSRDKSGYYRIDKILPGAVYSKELRSPLTEQGLDVKEGDYIVAVDGISTRSVDNIYKLLVGKADVLTELSVSGSPSEKETRKVVVNPIENEYPLYHYNWVQENIRKVEKATHGRVGYIYIPDMGVEGLNEFARYFYPQLDKEALIIDDRANGGGNVSPMIIERLLRQPYRMTMMRGSTKTGTIPDATQVGPKVLLINKYSASDGDLFPWSFKANKIGKVIGTRTWGGIIGISGSLPYMDGTDVRVPFFTNYDAKTGEWIVENHGVDPDILIDNDPIKEQMGEDQQLNKAIEVALEELKTRQPLPKVPAPRTFKDLGVE
;
A
#
# COMPACT_ATOMS: atom_id res chain seq x y z
N MET A 1 -35.16 14.67 -69.87
CA MET A 1 -35.82 13.39 -70.23
C MET A 1 -34.91 12.57 -71.13
N LYS A 2 -34.58 11.31 -70.72
CA LYS A 2 -34.08 10.15 -71.53
C LYS A 2 -32.85 10.39 -72.45
N LYS A 3 -31.82 9.55 -72.60
CA LYS A 3 -31.48 8.15 -72.25
C LYS A 3 -30.02 7.96 -72.77
N LYS A 4 -29.13 7.25 -72.04
CA LYS A 4 -28.51 5.92 -72.38
C LYS A 4 -27.60 5.88 -73.62
N ILE A 5 -26.47 5.17 -73.75
CA ILE A 5 -25.77 4.09 -73.00
C ILE A 5 -24.41 3.92 -73.73
N LEU A 6 -23.31 3.61 -73.01
CA LEU A 6 -22.34 2.52 -73.28
C LEU A 6 -21.06 2.77 -72.45
N PHE A 7 -20.86 1.97 -71.40
CA PHE A 7 -19.68 1.13 -71.21
C PHE A 7 -19.85 0.34 -69.90
N SER A 8 -20.02 -0.97 -70.05
CA SER A 8 -20.12 -1.98 -69.01
C SER A 8 -18.95 -2.95 -69.15
N LEU A 9 -18.48 -3.46 -68.01
CA LEU A 9 -17.50 -4.56 -67.79
C LEU A 9 -16.07 -4.14 -67.41
N MET A 10 -15.86 -3.86 -66.11
CA MET A 10 -14.85 -4.51 -65.25
C MET A 10 -14.96 -3.92 -63.83
N TRP A 11 -15.84 -4.50 -63.00
CA TRP A 11 -15.78 -4.35 -61.54
C TRP A 11 -15.63 -5.76 -60.98
N MET A 12 -14.39 -6.22 -60.89
CA MET A 12 -14.03 -7.35 -60.03
C MET A 12 -13.99 -6.81 -58.61
N GLY A 13 -14.93 -7.27 -57.78
CA GLY A 13 -14.99 -6.95 -56.36
C GLY A 13 -13.71 -7.39 -55.65
N TRP A 14 -13.01 -6.44 -55.06
CA TRP A 14 -12.06 -6.73 -54.00
C TRP A 14 -12.88 -7.05 -52.75
N ILE A 15 -13.16 -8.33 -52.54
CA ILE A 15 -13.56 -8.82 -51.22
C ILE A 15 -12.30 -8.75 -50.36
N GLY A 16 -12.16 -7.68 -49.60
CA GLY A 16 -11.20 -7.63 -48.51
C GLY A 16 -11.65 -8.65 -47.47
N PHE A 17 -10.98 -9.80 -47.42
CA PHE A 17 -11.07 -10.66 -46.25
C PHE A 17 -10.49 -9.88 -45.07
N ALA A 18 -11.34 -9.39 -44.18
CA ALA A 18 -10.93 -8.93 -42.87
C ALA A 18 -10.31 -10.14 -42.14
N SER A 19 -8.98 -10.25 -42.15
CA SER A 19 -8.28 -11.22 -41.31
C SER A 19 -8.61 -10.88 -39.86
N ALA A 20 -9.15 -11.85 -39.11
CA ALA A 20 -9.33 -11.68 -37.66
C ALA A 20 -8.00 -11.28 -37.01
N GLN A 21 -8.04 -10.29 -36.12
CA GLN A 21 -6.85 -9.80 -35.42
C GLN A 21 -6.34 -10.89 -34.47
N GLU A 22 -5.03 -11.18 -34.53
CA GLU A 22 -4.40 -12.15 -33.63
C GLU A 22 -4.50 -11.67 -32.18
N ALA A 23 -4.90 -12.57 -31.28
CA ALA A 23 -5.06 -12.26 -29.87
C ALA A 23 -3.72 -12.04 -29.16
N ARG A 24 -3.72 -11.18 -28.13
CA ARG A 24 -2.57 -10.87 -27.29
C ARG A 24 -3.02 -10.74 -25.82
N LEU A 25 -2.06 -10.75 -24.90
CA LEU A 25 -2.28 -10.87 -23.45
C LEU A 25 -2.94 -12.20 -23.06
N LEU A 26 -2.51 -13.28 -23.73
CA LEU A 26 -2.87 -14.65 -23.40
C LEU A 26 -1.95 -15.14 -22.27
N ARG A 27 -2.50 -15.41 -21.07
CA ARG A 27 -1.69 -15.63 -19.85
C ARG A 27 -1.87 -17.03 -19.27
N PHE A 28 -0.92 -17.45 -18.44
CA PHE A 28 -0.94 -18.71 -17.66
C PHE A 28 -1.26 -19.97 -18.50
N PRO A 29 -0.53 -20.24 -19.60
CA PRO A 29 -0.86 -21.33 -20.50
C PRO A 29 -0.58 -22.72 -19.89
N THR A 30 -1.32 -23.73 -20.36
CA THR A 30 -1.08 -25.18 -20.15
C THR A 30 -1.48 -25.97 -21.38
N THR A 31 -0.91 -27.17 -21.57
CA THR A 31 -1.23 -28.04 -22.71
C THR A 31 -1.44 -29.49 -22.28
N ASN A 32 -2.19 -30.24 -23.08
CA ASN A 32 -2.26 -31.71 -23.03
C ASN A 32 -1.50 -32.36 -24.20
N GLY A 33 -0.88 -31.57 -25.10
CA GLY A 33 -0.19 -32.02 -26.31
C GLY A 33 -0.99 -31.83 -27.61
N THR A 34 -2.31 -31.60 -27.54
CA THR A 34 -3.18 -31.31 -28.69
C THR A 34 -3.78 -29.92 -28.64
N ASP A 35 -4.14 -29.47 -27.44
CA ASP A 35 -4.78 -28.20 -27.14
C ASP A 35 -3.90 -27.38 -26.19
N VAL A 36 -4.11 -26.07 -26.21
CA VAL A 36 -3.59 -25.12 -25.21
C VAL A 36 -4.76 -24.46 -24.50
N VAL A 37 -4.70 -24.41 -23.16
CA VAL A 37 -5.63 -23.66 -22.31
C VAL A 37 -4.87 -22.50 -21.67
N PHE A 38 -5.50 -21.34 -21.60
CA PHE A 38 -4.91 -20.11 -21.09
C PHE A 38 -6.00 -19.19 -20.50
N SER A 39 -5.59 -18.24 -19.67
CA SER A 39 -6.46 -17.17 -19.17
C SER A 39 -6.47 -15.99 -20.14
N TYR A 40 -7.66 -15.46 -20.41
CA TYR A 40 -7.87 -14.23 -21.16
C TYR A 40 -9.13 -13.52 -20.66
N GLY A 41 -9.03 -12.22 -20.39
CA GLY A 41 -10.19 -11.43 -19.98
C GLY A 41 -10.82 -11.83 -18.63
N GLY A 42 -10.11 -12.61 -17.80
CA GLY A 42 -10.63 -13.17 -16.55
C GLY A 42 -11.03 -14.64 -16.65
N ASP A 43 -11.32 -15.16 -17.85
CA ASP A 43 -11.82 -16.52 -18.05
C ASP A 43 -10.76 -17.47 -18.64
N LEU A 44 -11.00 -18.78 -18.57
CA LEU A 44 -10.23 -19.81 -19.28
C LEU A 44 -10.74 -20.01 -20.71
N TYR A 45 -9.81 -20.08 -21.66
CA TYR A 45 -10.06 -20.38 -23.07
C TYR A 45 -9.21 -21.57 -23.52
N LYS A 46 -9.69 -22.29 -24.54
CA LYS A 46 -9.01 -23.43 -25.17
C LYS A 46 -8.83 -23.18 -26.67
N ALA A 47 -7.66 -23.48 -27.22
CA ALA A 47 -7.37 -23.43 -28.66
C ALA A 47 -6.53 -24.64 -29.11
N PRO A 48 -6.54 -25.01 -30.39
CA PRO A 48 -5.62 -26.02 -30.91
C PRO A 48 -4.15 -25.59 -30.76
N LEU A 49 -3.27 -26.52 -30.43
CA LEU A 49 -1.82 -26.26 -30.26
C LEU A 49 -1.11 -25.86 -31.57
N ASN A 50 -1.77 -26.06 -32.72
CA ASN A 50 -1.30 -25.62 -34.03
C ASN A 50 -1.84 -24.24 -34.45
N GLY A 51 -2.61 -23.58 -33.58
CA GLY A 51 -3.27 -22.31 -33.84
C GLY A 51 -4.69 -22.46 -34.39
N GLY A 52 -5.42 -21.34 -34.40
CA GLY A 52 -6.83 -21.26 -34.78
C GLY A 52 -7.67 -20.51 -33.75
N ASP A 53 -8.99 -20.68 -33.88
CA ASP A 53 -9.97 -20.02 -33.01
C ASP A 53 -9.98 -20.63 -31.61
N ALA A 54 -10.01 -19.76 -30.60
CA ALA A 54 -10.16 -20.15 -29.22
C ALA A 54 -11.63 -20.19 -28.79
N THR A 55 -11.98 -21.19 -27.98
CA THR A 55 -13.31 -21.37 -27.39
C THR A 55 -13.25 -21.12 -25.89
N ARG A 56 -14.19 -20.36 -25.35
CA ARG A 56 -14.27 -20.07 -23.92
C ARG A 56 -14.74 -21.31 -23.13
N LEU A 57 -14.08 -21.63 -22.01
CA LEU A 57 -14.41 -22.74 -21.13
C LEU A 57 -15.17 -22.32 -19.86
N THR A 58 -14.85 -21.14 -19.32
CA THR A 58 -15.45 -20.60 -18.09
C THR A 58 -16.07 -19.22 -18.32
N SER A 59 -16.94 -18.77 -17.41
CA SER A 59 -17.58 -17.46 -17.50
C SER A 59 -18.07 -17.04 -16.13
N HIS A 60 -17.35 -16.19 -15.42
CA HIS A 60 -17.81 -15.66 -14.14
C HIS A 60 -17.19 -14.28 -13.84
N VAL A 61 -17.75 -13.59 -12.84
CA VAL A 61 -17.08 -12.41 -12.29
C VAL A 61 -15.90 -12.83 -11.42
N GLY A 62 -14.73 -12.27 -11.67
CA GLY A 62 -13.49 -12.66 -11.00
C GLY A 62 -12.48 -13.21 -12.02
N TYR A 63 -11.57 -14.06 -11.54
CA TYR A 63 -10.48 -14.57 -12.37
C TYR A 63 -10.32 -16.08 -12.22
N GLU A 64 -10.21 -16.76 -13.36
CA GLU A 64 -9.73 -18.13 -13.48
C GLU A 64 -8.33 -18.19 -14.09
N MET A 65 -7.42 -18.86 -13.40
CA MET A 65 -5.99 -18.81 -13.68
C MET A 65 -5.25 -20.08 -13.28
N PHE A 66 -3.99 -20.18 -13.72
CA PHE A 66 -3.09 -21.28 -13.38
C PHE A 66 -3.66 -22.67 -13.68
N ALA A 67 -4.36 -22.81 -14.81
CA ALA A 67 -4.90 -24.08 -15.25
C ALA A 67 -3.81 -25.15 -15.44
N ARG A 68 -4.12 -26.40 -15.11
CA ARG A 68 -3.28 -27.59 -15.33
C ARG A 68 -4.15 -28.76 -15.77
N PHE A 69 -3.82 -29.35 -16.92
CA PHE A 69 -4.45 -30.59 -17.36
C PHE A 69 -4.09 -31.75 -16.42
N SER A 70 -5.06 -32.63 -16.16
CA SER A 70 -4.79 -33.93 -15.56
C SER A 70 -3.86 -34.74 -16.47
N PRO A 71 -3.08 -35.70 -15.94
CA PRO A 71 -2.16 -36.51 -16.76
C PRO A 71 -2.81 -37.26 -17.92
N ASP A 72 -4.11 -37.59 -17.81
CA ASP A 72 -4.90 -38.22 -18.87
C ASP A 72 -5.53 -37.21 -19.87
N GLY A 73 -5.35 -35.91 -19.65
CA GLY A 73 -5.85 -34.82 -20.48
C GLY A 73 -7.36 -34.57 -20.41
N LYS A 74 -8.10 -35.25 -19.52
CA LYS A 74 -9.58 -35.20 -19.49
C LYS A 74 -10.16 -34.13 -18.58
N ALA A 75 -9.40 -33.65 -17.61
CA ALA A 75 -9.83 -32.63 -16.66
C ALA A 75 -8.80 -31.50 -16.56
N ILE A 76 -9.25 -30.35 -16.05
CA ILE A 76 -8.44 -29.16 -15.81
C ILE A 76 -8.64 -28.74 -14.36
N ALA A 77 -7.57 -28.76 -13.57
CA ALA A 77 -7.54 -28.10 -12.26
C ALA A 77 -7.08 -26.66 -12.45
N PHE A 78 -7.69 -25.71 -11.74
CA PHE A 78 -7.35 -24.31 -11.87
C PHE A 78 -7.68 -23.52 -10.59
N THR A 79 -7.11 -22.33 -10.48
CA THR A 79 -7.40 -21.37 -9.40
C THR A 79 -8.53 -20.45 -9.85
N GLY A 80 -9.61 -20.35 -9.08
CA GLY A 80 -10.81 -19.60 -9.45
C GLY A 80 -11.42 -18.83 -8.29
N GLN A 81 -12.32 -17.88 -8.58
CA GLN A 81 -12.93 -16.96 -7.59
C GLN A 81 -14.47 -17.02 -7.54
N TYR A 82 -15.10 -18.10 -8.00
CA TYR A 82 -16.57 -18.19 -8.17
C TYR A 82 -17.36 -17.74 -6.92
N ASP A 83 -16.94 -18.18 -5.74
CA ASP A 83 -17.66 -17.93 -4.48
C ASP A 83 -17.00 -16.80 -3.65
N GLY A 84 -16.35 -15.84 -4.33
CA GLY A 84 -15.67 -14.72 -3.67
C GLY A 84 -14.24 -15.00 -3.22
N ASN A 85 -14.02 -16.19 -2.65
CA ASN A 85 -12.68 -16.62 -2.19
C ASN A 85 -11.90 -17.26 -3.35
N THR A 86 -10.58 -17.07 -3.37
CA THR A 86 -9.72 -17.73 -4.35
C THR A 86 -9.47 -19.18 -3.93
N GLU A 87 -9.88 -20.15 -4.73
CA GLU A 87 -9.86 -21.58 -4.39
C GLU A 87 -9.45 -22.45 -5.58
N VAL A 88 -9.18 -23.73 -5.32
CA VAL A 88 -8.90 -24.74 -6.34
C VAL A 88 -10.23 -25.33 -6.84
N TYR A 89 -10.40 -25.31 -8.17
CA TYR A 89 -11.55 -25.87 -8.87
C TYR A 89 -11.11 -26.93 -9.89
N LEU A 90 -12.05 -27.81 -10.24
CA LEU A 90 -11.89 -28.83 -11.27
C LEU A 90 -13.01 -28.71 -12.31
N ILE A 91 -12.66 -28.77 -13.59
CA ILE A 91 -13.61 -28.79 -14.71
C ILE A 91 -13.21 -29.86 -15.73
N SER A 92 -14.17 -30.39 -16.48
CA SER A 92 -13.88 -31.21 -17.66
C SER A 92 -13.08 -30.42 -18.70
N ALA A 93 -12.16 -31.06 -19.41
CA ALA A 93 -11.39 -30.46 -20.51
C ALA A 93 -12.27 -29.97 -21.67
N ASN A 94 -13.54 -30.38 -21.71
CA ASN A 94 -14.54 -29.92 -22.68
C ASN A 94 -15.43 -28.77 -22.15
N GLY A 95 -15.16 -28.26 -20.94
CA GLY A 95 -16.03 -27.30 -20.26
C GLY A 95 -17.14 -27.98 -19.45
N GLY A 96 -18.05 -27.18 -18.88
CA GLY A 96 -19.10 -27.63 -18.00
C GLY A 96 -19.11 -26.86 -16.67
N GLU A 97 -19.75 -27.43 -15.65
CA GLU A 97 -19.81 -26.84 -14.31
C GLU A 97 -18.50 -27.08 -13.55
N PRO A 98 -17.80 -26.03 -13.06
CA PRO A 98 -16.66 -26.18 -12.18
C PRO A 98 -17.04 -26.73 -10.81
N ILE A 99 -16.21 -27.63 -10.27
CA ILE A 99 -16.37 -28.21 -8.94
C ILE A 99 -15.32 -27.60 -8.01
N ARG A 100 -15.75 -26.99 -6.91
CA ARG A 100 -14.85 -26.48 -5.86
C ARG A 100 -14.24 -27.62 -5.05
N LEU A 101 -12.92 -27.60 -4.86
CA LEU A 101 -12.21 -28.61 -4.09
C LEU A 101 -11.75 -28.08 -2.72
N THR A 102 -11.26 -26.85 -2.64
CA THR A 102 -10.70 -26.29 -1.39
C THR A 102 -11.63 -25.30 -0.69
N TYR A 103 -11.47 -25.23 0.64
CA TYR A 103 -12.20 -24.34 1.55
C TYR A 103 -11.18 -23.81 2.57
N THR A 104 -10.61 -22.64 2.29
CA THR A 104 -9.43 -22.12 3.00
C THR A 104 -9.69 -20.75 3.63
N SER A 105 -8.83 -20.33 4.56
CA SER A 105 -8.99 -19.06 5.29
C SER A 105 -9.12 -17.85 4.37
N THR A 106 -9.97 -16.90 4.76
CA THR A 106 -10.15 -15.63 4.03
C THR A 106 -8.98 -14.69 4.36
N ASN A 107 -7.89 -14.80 3.61
CA ASN A 107 -6.71 -13.96 3.82
C ASN A 107 -6.92 -12.55 3.25
N ARG A 108 -6.32 -11.54 3.88
CA ARG A 108 -6.38 -10.16 3.39
C ARG A 108 -5.59 -10.01 2.10
N ARG A 109 -4.47 -10.74 1.99
CA ARG A 109 -3.64 -10.80 0.78
C ARG A 109 -4.07 -11.94 -0.12
N ASP A 110 -5.05 -11.71 -0.98
CA ASP A 110 -5.60 -12.73 -1.88
C ASP A 110 -5.90 -12.24 -3.31
N ASP A 111 -5.51 -11.01 -3.64
CA ASP A 111 -5.82 -10.42 -4.94
C ASP A 111 -4.70 -10.72 -5.95
N LEU A 112 -5.03 -10.83 -7.24
CA LEU A 112 -4.05 -11.08 -8.32
C LEU A 112 -2.99 -9.96 -8.44
N GLY A 113 -3.30 -8.77 -7.93
CA GLY A 113 -2.37 -7.63 -7.82
C GLY A 113 -1.46 -7.68 -6.59
N ASP A 114 -1.63 -8.66 -5.68
CA ASP A 114 -0.69 -8.86 -4.57
C ASP A 114 0.68 -9.30 -5.09
N ARG A 115 1.72 -8.75 -4.48
CA ARG A 115 3.10 -8.92 -4.95
C ARG A 115 3.62 -10.36 -4.79
N MET A 116 2.96 -11.19 -3.99
CA MET A 116 3.26 -12.62 -3.84
C MET A 116 2.33 -13.53 -4.66
N GLY A 117 1.45 -12.94 -5.48
CA GLY A 117 0.39 -13.64 -6.20
C GLY A 117 -0.85 -13.93 -5.34
N PRO A 118 -1.92 -14.47 -5.94
CA PRO A 118 -3.13 -14.88 -5.22
C PRO A 118 -2.87 -16.12 -4.33
N ASN A 119 -3.80 -16.50 -3.44
CA ASN A 119 -3.69 -17.79 -2.75
C ASN A 119 -4.23 -18.93 -3.61
N ASN A 120 -4.01 -20.16 -3.14
CA ASN A 120 -4.52 -21.39 -3.75
C ASN A 120 -4.13 -21.58 -5.22
N ILE A 121 -2.87 -21.22 -5.54
CA ILE A 121 -2.32 -21.33 -6.89
C ILE A 121 -2.11 -22.79 -7.23
N VAL A 122 -2.80 -23.30 -8.26
CA VAL A 122 -2.60 -24.65 -8.78
C VAL A 122 -1.22 -24.75 -9.44
N MET A 123 -0.40 -25.66 -8.94
CA MET A 123 0.99 -25.83 -9.38
C MET A 123 1.12 -26.94 -10.42
N THR A 124 0.66 -28.14 -10.07
CA THR A 124 0.77 -29.35 -10.90
C THR A 124 -0.16 -30.46 -10.39
N TRP A 125 -0.15 -31.62 -11.05
CA TRP A 125 -0.78 -32.85 -10.60
C TRP A 125 0.27 -33.84 -10.08
N THR A 126 -0.14 -34.76 -9.20
CA THR A 126 0.66 -35.96 -8.94
C THR A 126 0.74 -36.81 -10.22
N ALA A 127 1.85 -37.53 -10.41
CA ALA A 127 2.09 -38.32 -11.62
C ALA A 127 1.00 -39.38 -11.87
N ASP A 128 0.34 -39.87 -10.82
CA ASP A 128 -0.78 -40.82 -10.91
C ASP A 128 -2.15 -40.17 -11.21
N GLY A 129 -2.21 -38.84 -11.29
CA GLY A 129 -3.42 -38.07 -11.60
C GLY A 129 -4.50 -38.09 -10.51
N LYS A 130 -4.18 -38.54 -9.28
CA LYS A 130 -5.16 -38.61 -8.19
C LYS A 130 -5.26 -37.34 -7.36
N ARG A 131 -4.18 -36.56 -7.26
CA ARG A 131 -4.12 -35.36 -6.42
C ARG A 131 -3.60 -34.15 -7.20
N ILE A 132 -4.04 -32.99 -6.77
CA ILE A 132 -3.65 -31.68 -7.29
C ILE A 132 -2.74 -31.03 -6.25
N VAL A 133 -1.58 -30.53 -6.68
CA VAL A 133 -0.66 -29.75 -5.86
C VAL A 133 -1.00 -28.27 -6.03
N TYR A 134 -1.14 -27.56 -4.92
CA TYR A 134 -1.39 -26.12 -4.91
C TYR A 134 -0.60 -25.42 -3.80
N ARG A 135 -0.39 -24.11 -3.94
CA ARG A 135 0.27 -23.28 -2.93
C ARG A 135 -0.75 -22.46 -2.14
N ASN A 136 -0.58 -22.42 -0.82
CA ASN A 136 -1.41 -21.62 0.11
C ASN A 136 -0.52 -20.95 1.19
N ARG A 137 -0.84 -19.71 1.58
CA ARG A 137 -0.08 -18.93 2.59
C ARG A 137 -0.58 -19.02 4.03
N ILE A 138 -1.76 -19.59 4.28
CA ILE A 138 -2.39 -19.78 5.61
C ILE A 138 -2.35 -18.50 6.48
N GLY A 139 -2.27 -17.33 5.84
CA GLY A 139 -2.01 -16.04 6.49
C GLY A 139 -1.47 -14.96 5.54
N ASP A 140 -1.12 -13.81 6.10
CA ASP A 140 -0.71 -12.60 5.35
C ASP A 140 0.82 -12.42 5.22
N GLY A 141 1.61 -13.38 5.73
CA GLY A 141 3.07 -13.41 5.63
C GLY A 141 3.60 -13.58 4.19
N PHE A 142 4.93 -13.54 4.04
CA PHE A 142 5.60 -13.76 2.74
C PHE A 142 5.62 -15.23 2.31
N GLU A 143 5.69 -16.14 3.28
CA GLU A 143 5.85 -17.56 3.07
C GLU A 143 4.56 -18.22 2.57
N GLY A 144 4.71 -19.25 1.73
CA GLY A 144 3.60 -20.10 1.33
C GLY A 144 4.06 -21.54 1.27
N LYS A 145 3.12 -22.45 1.50
CA LYS A 145 3.37 -23.89 1.61
C LYS A 145 2.70 -24.63 0.47
N LEU A 146 3.26 -25.78 0.11
CA LEU A 146 2.66 -26.69 -0.85
C LEU A 146 1.72 -27.66 -0.16
N TRP A 147 0.54 -27.81 -0.74
CA TRP A 147 -0.55 -28.66 -0.28
C TRP A 147 -1.00 -29.56 -1.41
N THR A 148 -1.61 -30.69 -1.06
CA THR A 148 -2.25 -31.59 -2.00
C THR A 148 -3.70 -31.83 -1.62
N ILE A 149 -4.57 -31.85 -2.62
CA ILE A 149 -5.99 -32.22 -2.46
C ILE A 149 -6.36 -33.32 -3.46
N SER A 150 -7.22 -34.25 -3.05
CA SER A 150 -7.75 -35.26 -3.97
C SER A 150 -8.62 -34.59 -5.03
N LYS A 151 -8.60 -35.11 -6.26
CA LYS A 151 -9.51 -34.68 -7.33
C LYS A 151 -10.99 -34.88 -6.98
N ASP A 152 -11.27 -35.75 -6.01
CA ASP A 152 -12.62 -36.08 -5.54
C ASP A 152 -13.04 -35.25 -4.30
N GLY A 153 -12.21 -34.30 -3.84
CA GLY A 153 -12.48 -33.45 -2.67
C GLY A 153 -11.83 -33.94 -1.37
N GLY A 154 -12.33 -33.47 -0.22
CA GLY A 154 -11.83 -33.81 1.11
C GLY A 154 -10.91 -32.77 1.77
N MET A 155 -10.18 -33.21 2.80
CA MET A 155 -9.20 -32.41 3.53
C MET A 155 -7.87 -32.41 2.79
N SER A 156 -7.23 -31.24 2.73
CA SER A 156 -5.90 -31.09 2.15
C SER A 156 -4.79 -31.62 3.07
N GLU A 157 -3.69 -32.04 2.47
CA GLU A 157 -2.48 -32.52 3.15
C GLU A 157 -1.29 -31.64 2.74
N GLN A 158 -0.53 -31.15 3.72
CA GLN A 158 0.69 -30.38 3.45
C GLN A 158 1.77 -31.32 2.92
N ILE A 159 2.52 -30.89 1.90
CA ILE A 159 3.81 -31.50 1.57
C ILE A 159 4.78 -31.09 2.69
N PRO A 160 5.58 -32.01 3.27
CA PRO A 160 6.40 -31.74 4.46
C PRO A 160 7.65 -30.91 4.12
N LEU A 161 7.41 -29.66 3.73
CA LEU A 161 8.39 -28.62 3.45
C LEU A 161 7.90 -27.32 4.12
N PRO A 162 8.82 -26.52 4.67
CA PRO A 162 8.46 -25.31 5.44
C PRO A 162 7.90 -24.21 4.53
N GLU A 163 8.37 -24.17 3.28
CA GLU A 163 7.97 -23.24 2.24
C GLU A 163 7.97 -23.92 0.86
N GLY A 164 7.27 -23.35 -0.12
CA GLY A 164 7.27 -23.81 -1.50
C GLY A 164 6.49 -22.93 -2.48
N GLY A 165 6.94 -22.97 -3.73
CA GLY A 165 6.44 -22.24 -4.89
C GLY A 165 6.15 -23.15 -6.07
N PHE A 166 6.46 -22.72 -7.29
CA PHE A 166 6.28 -23.55 -8.48
C PHE A 166 7.08 -24.86 -8.38
N CYS A 167 6.49 -25.96 -8.83
CA CYS A 167 7.08 -27.29 -8.70
C CYS A 167 6.72 -28.23 -9.86
N SER A 168 7.53 -29.29 -10.02
CA SER A 168 7.35 -30.34 -11.03
C SER A 168 7.91 -31.67 -10.53
N TYR A 169 7.14 -32.74 -10.66
CA TYR A 169 7.57 -34.10 -10.29
C TYR A 169 8.53 -34.69 -11.32
N SER A 170 9.48 -35.51 -10.86
CA SER A 170 10.24 -36.39 -11.73
C SER A 170 9.30 -37.32 -12.52
N PRO A 171 9.70 -37.83 -13.70
CA PRO A 171 8.83 -38.68 -14.52
C PRO A 171 8.30 -39.94 -13.81
N ASP A 172 9.02 -40.45 -12.80
CA ASP A 172 8.62 -41.59 -11.98
C ASP A 172 7.79 -41.20 -10.73
N GLY A 173 7.58 -39.91 -10.50
CA GLY A 173 6.82 -39.35 -9.37
C GLY A 173 7.52 -39.44 -8.01
N LYS A 174 8.80 -39.86 -7.95
CA LYS A 174 9.50 -40.09 -6.68
C LYS A 174 10.18 -38.87 -6.10
N LYS A 175 10.54 -37.88 -6.93
CA LYS A 175 11.21 -36.64 -6.51
C LYS A 175 10.45 -35.43 -7.04
N MET A 176 10.69 -34.27 -6.46
CA MET A 176 10.07 -33.01 -6.88
C MET A 176 11.12 -31.93 -7.01
N ALA A 177 11.21 -31.30 -8.19
CA ALA A 177 11.91 -30.04 -8.37
C ALA A 177 10.97 -28.90 -7.96
N TYR A 178 11.43 -27.94 -7.14
CA TYR A 178 10.59 -26.85 -6.65
C TYR A 178 11.39 -25.59 -6.34
N ASN A 179 10.69 -24.45 -6.35
CA ASN A 179 11.15 -23.20 -5.75
C ASN A 179 10.71 -23.13 -4.28
N ARG A 180 11.54 -22.55 -3.42
CA ARG A 180 11.23 -22.28 -2.01
C ARG A 180 10.49 -20.94 -1.84
N VAL A 181 10.88 -19.94 -2.63
CA VAL A 181 10.37 -18.56 -2.58
C VAL A 181 9.47 -18.31 -3.79
N MET A 182 8.44 -17.47 -3.61
CA MET A 182 7.56 -17.04 -4.70
C MET A 182 7.55 -15.51 -4.78
N ARG A 183 7.94 -14.94 -5.93
CA ARG A 183 8.02 -13.49 -6.16
C ARG A 183 7.70 -13.02 -7.58
N GLU A 184 7.11 -13.89 -8.40
CA GLU A 184 6.88 -13.71 -9.84
C GLU A 184 5.90 -12.58 -10.18
N PHE A 185 5.18 -12.09 -9.18
CA PHE A 185 4.27 -10.95 -9.25
C PHE A 185 4.89 -9.62 -8.80
N ARG A 186 6.17 -9.61 -8.42
CA ARG A 186 6.90 -8.36 -8.12
C ARG A 186 7.33 -7.65 -9.41
N ASN A 187 7.26 -6.32 -9.38
CA ASN A 187 7.64 -5.46 -10.50
C ASN A 187 9.13 -5.06 -10.41
N TRP A 188 10.02 -6.06 -10.38
CA TRP A 188 11.45 -5.83 -10.22
C TRP A 188 12.26 -6.84 -11.04
N LYS A 189 12.71 -6.42 -12.24
CA LYS A 189 13.60 -7.21 -13.08
C LYS A 189 15.04 -7.10 -12.62
N TYR A 190 15.86 -8.09 -12.99
CA TYR A 190 17.30 -8.11 -12.71
C TYR A 190 17.61 -8.14 -11.21
N TYR A 191 16.70 -8.74 -10.44
CA TYR A 191 16.80 -8.77 -9.00
C TYR A 191 17.90 -9.72 -8.53
N ARG A 192 18.72 -9.28 -7.57
CA ARG A 192 19.84 -10.07 -6.99
C ARG A 192 19.83 -10.09 -5.45
N GLY A 193 18.74 -9.65 -4.83
CA GLY A 193 18.60 -9.68 -3.37
C GLY A 193 18.27 -11.08 -2.81
N GLY A 194 18.10 -11.19 -1.49
CA GLY A 194 17.96 -12.47 -0.79
C GLY A 194 16.78 -13.36 -1.19
N MET A 195 15.76 -12.83 -1.88
CA MET A 195 14.65 -13.62 -2.42
C MET A 195 14.93 -14.16 -3.84
N ALA A 196 16.13 -13.97 -4.39
CA ALA A 196 16.49 -14.56 -5.69
C ALA A 196 16.62 -16.06 -5.46
N ASP A 197 15.64 -16.81 -5.95
CA ASP A 197 15.52 -18.22 -5.64
C ASP A 197 16.26 -19.10 -6.64
N ASP A 198 16.54 -20.31 -6.19
CA ASP A 198 17.13 -21.40 -6.93
C ASP A 198 16.11 -22.51 -7.19
N ILE A 199 16.50 -23.49 -8.02
CA ILE A 199 15.78 -24.75 -8.15
C ILE A 199 16.31 -25.76 -7.15
N TRP A 200 15.42 -26.38 -6.39
CA TRP A 200 15.73 -27.38 -5.38
C TRP A 200 15.08 -28.72 -5.72
N ILE A 201 15.75 -29.83 -5.39
CA ILE A 201 15.20 -31.18 -5.53
C ILE A 201 14.88 -31.73 -4.14
N TYR A 202 13.60 -31.99 -3.88
CA TYR A 202 13.13 -32.74 -2.72
C TYR A 202 13.06 -34.23 -3.04
N ASP A 203 13.75 -35.05 -2.24
CA ASP A 203 13.68 -36.50 -2.22
C ASP A 203 13.03 -36.97 -0.91
N PRO A 204 11.72 -37.33 -0.93
CA PRO A 204 11.02 -37.78 0.27
C PRO A 204 11.58 -39.09 0.83
N SER A 205 12.15 -39.96 0.00
CA SER A 205 12.68 -41.25 0.46
C SER A 205 14.02 -41.13 1.16
N ALA A 206 14.80 -40.12 0.78
CA ALA A 206 16.09 -39.80 1.39
C ALA A 206 15.99 -38.73 2.48
N GLU A 207 14.79 -38.18 2.73
CA GLU A 207 14.55 -37.06 3.65
C GLU A 207 15.54 -35.91 3.41
N LYS A 208 15.65 -35.47 2.15
CA LYS A 208 16.69 -34.53 1.72
C LYS A 208 16.19 -33.50 0.71
N VAL A 209 16.75 -32.30 0.78
CA VAL A 209 16.60 -31.23 -0.21
C VAL A 209 17.98 -30.80 -0.74
N ASP A 210 18.16 -30.74 -2.06
CA ASP A 210 19.41 -30.35 -2.74
C ASP A 210 19.20 -29.11 -3.63
N ASN A 211 20.05 -28.08 -3.52
CA ASN A 211 20.12 -26.98 -4.49
C ASN A 211 20.83 -27.46 -5.76
N ILE A 212 20.31 -27.15 -6.94
CA ILE A 212 20.92 -27.57 -8.22
C ILE A 212 21.35 -26.42 -9.12
N THR A 213 21.05 -25.16 -8.78
CA THR A 213 21.37 -24.01 -9.65
C THR A 213 22.38 -23.03 -9.08
N GLU A 214 22.32 -22.76 -7.76
CA GLU A 214 23.22 -21.84 -7.03
C GLU A 214 23.57 -20.55 -7.81
N ASN A 215 22.57 -19.80 -8.24
CA ASN A 215 22.77 -18.60 -9.05
C ASN A 215 22.42 -17.31 -8.27
N PRO A 216 23.20 -16.22 -8.40
CA PRO A 216 22.77 -14.91 -7.88
C PRO A 216 21.51 -14.35 -8.56
N ALA A 217 21.25 -14.77 -9.79
CA ALA A 217 20.03 -14.47 -10.53
C ALA A 217 18.90 -15.41 -10.12
N GLN A 218 17.67 -15.07 -10.51
CA GLN A 218 16.53 -15.93 -10.21
C GLN A 218 16.48 -17.13 -11.16
N ASP A 219 16.29 -18.32 -10.60
CA ASP A 219 16.00 -19.56 -11.32
C ASP A 219 14.67 -20.13 -10.83
N ILE A 220 13.62 -20.03 -11.65
CA ILE A 220 12.22 -20.24 -11.21
C ILE A 220 11.39 -21.08 -12.19
N ILE A 221 10.28 -21.63 -11.68
CA ILE A 221 9.29 -22.42 -12.44
C ILE A 221 9.93 -23.68 -13.08
N PRO A 222 10.39 -24.65 -12.27
CA PRO A 222 10.98 -25.88 -12.78
C PRO A 222 9.95 -26.75 -13.51
N MET A 223 10.40 -27.42 -14.57
CA MET A 223 9.63 -28.34 -15.42
C MET A 223 10.50 -29.56 -15.71
N TRP A 224 10.24 -30.67 -15.04
CA TRP A 224 11.04 -31.89 -15.14
C TRP A 224 10.56 -32.76 -16.31
N ILE A 225 11.42 -32.97 -17.31
CA ILE A 225 11.11 -33.72 -18.53
C ILE A 225 12.25 -34.70 -18.80
N GLY A 226 11.98 -36.01 -18.66
CA GLY A 226 13.01 -37.05 -18.78
C GLY A 226 14.13 -36.85 -17.75
N ASP A 227 15.37 -36.77 -18.23
CA ASP A 227 16.57 -36.55 -17.39
C ASP A 227 16.93 -35.05 -17.26
N GLU A 228 16.03 -34.15 -17.63
CA GLU A 228 16.29 -32.71 -17.73
C GLU A 228 15.27 -31.91 -16.90
N ILE A 229 15.72 -30.81 -16.29
CA ILE A 229 14.86 -29.86 -15.58
C ILE A 229 14.96 -28.52 -16.30
N PHE A 230 13.90 -28.11 -17.00
CA PHE A 230 13.79 -26.81 -17.63
C PHE A 230 13.30 -25.78 -16.61
N PHE A 231 13.73 -24.53 -16.71
CA PHE A 231 13.33 -23.45 -15.79
C PHE A 231 13.53 -22.08 -16.44
N LEU A 232 12.96 -21.03 -15.86
CA LEU A 232 13.22 -19.65 -16.25
C LEU A 232 14.41 -19.07 -15.50
N SER A 233 15.24 -18.31 -16.20
CA SER A 233 16.32 -17.53 -15.58
C SER A 233 16.52 -16.18 -16.23
N ASP A 234 16.85 -15.17 -15.42
CA ASP A 234 17.31 -13.85 -15.86
C ASP A 234 18.83 -13.65 -15.69
N ARG A 235 19.59 -14.75 -15.60
CA ARG A 235 21.06 -14.74 -15.45
C ARG A 235 21.81 -13.97 -16.54
N ASP A 236 21.24 -13.90 -17.74
CA ASP A 236 21.77 -13.15 -18.88
C ASP A 236 20.92 -11.90 -19.20
N ARG A 237 20.21 -11.39 -18.16
CA ARG A 237 19.34 -10.21 -18.13
C ARG A 237 17.85 -10.51 -18.32
N ARG A 238 17.42 -11.21 -19.36
CA ARG A 238 15.98 -11.38 -19.65
C ARG A 238 15.53 -12.79 -19.36
N MET A 239 14.36 -12.95 -18.72
CA MET A 239 13.80 -14.26 -18.43
C MET A 239 13.67 -15.08 -19.72
N ASN A 240 14.49 -16.12 -19.81
CA ASN A 240 14.50 -17.11 -20.88
C ASN A 240 14.47 -18.50 -20.27
N ILE A 241 14.18 -19.50 -21.10
CA ILE A 241 14.21 -20.90 -20.67
C ILE A 241 15.66 -21.39 -20.69
N PHE A 242 16.07 -21.99 -19.59
CA PHE A 242 17.31 -22.73 -19.40
C PHE A 242 16.98 -24.17 -19.04
N VAL A 243 17.96 -25.05 -19.09
CA VAL A 243 17.79 -26.45 -18.69
C VAL A 243 19.01 -26.95 -17.93
N TYR A 244 18.75 -27.68 -16.85
CA TYR A 244 19.73 -28.41 -16.06
C TYR A 244 19.66 -29.90 -16.39
N HIS A 245 20.79 -30.49 -16.73
CA HIS A 245 20.91 -31.91 -17.03
C HIS A 245 21.19 -32.69 -15.74
N THR A 246 20.24 -33.51 -15.28
CA THR A 246 20.34 -34.20 -13.97
C THR A 246 21.51 -35.18 -13.86
N LYS A 247 22.01 -35.70 -15.01
CA LYS A 247 23.12 -36.65 -15.08
C LYS A 247 24.49 -35.98 -15.10
N THR A 248 24.66 -34.93 -15.92
CA THR A 248 25.96 -34.23 -16.08
C THR A 248 26.11 -33.05 -15.14
N LYS A 249 25.00 -32.58 -14.54
CA LYS A 249 24.91 -31.38 -13.71
C LYS A 249 25.28 -30.09 -14.43
N GLN A 250 25.18 -30.08 -15.75
CA GLN A 250 25.43 -28.90 -16.57
C GLN A 250 24.14 -28.13 -16.84
N THR A 251 24.27 -26.83 -17.05
CA THR A 251 23.17 -25.94 -17.40
C THR A 251 23.41 -25.32 -18.78
N GLU A 252 22.41 -25.35 -19.65
CA GLU A 252 22.45 -24.70 -20.97
C GLU A 252 21.27 -23.73 -21.16
N LYS A 253 21.45 -22.75 -22.06
CA LYS A 253 20.40 -21.82 -22.48
C LYS A 253 19.57 -22.43 -23.60
N VAL A 254 18.25 -22.31 -23.53
CA VAL A 254 17.31 -22.93 -24.49
C VAL A 254 16.66 -21.90 -25.40
N THR A 255 16.21 -20.76 -24.87
CA THR A 255 15.60 -19.68 -25.67
C THR A 255 16.40 -18.38 -25.57
N ASP A 256 16.26 -17.49 -26.55
CA ASP A 256 16.98 -16.20 -26.60
C ASP A 256 16.06 -15.04 -27.03
N PHE A 257 14.96 -14.84 -26.32
CA PHE A 257 14.06 -13.70 -26.56
C PHE A 257 14.67 -12.40 -26.05
N SER A 258 14.68 -11.38 -26.93
CA SER A 258 15.32 -10.08 -26.67
C SER A 258 14.33 -8.94 -26.41
N ASP A 259 13.02 -9.15 -26.45
CA ASP A 259 12.02 -8.06 -26.39
C ASP A 259 11.18 -8.08 -25.12
N TYR A 260 10.63 -9.22 -24.72
CA TYR A 260 9.90 -9.40 -23.47
C TYR A 260 10.41 -10.63 -22.72
N ASP A 261 10.13 -10.69 -21.43
CA ASP A 261 10.39 -11.86 -20.58
C ASP A 261 9.52 -13.04 -21.05
N VAL A 262 10.07 -14.24 -21.05
CA VAL A 262 9.26 -15.47 -21.02
C VAL A 262 8.56 -15.55 -19.67
N LYS A 263 7.26 -15.82 -19.66
CA LYS A 263 6.45 -15.88 -18.43
C LYS A 263 5.60 -17.14 -18.34
N PHE A 264 5.46 -17.61 -17.10
CA PHE A 264 4.61 -18.71 -16.66
C PHE A 264 4.61 -19.93 -17.61
N PRO A 265 5.79 -20.50 -17.94
CA PRO A 265 5.84 -21.72 -18.72
C PRO A 265 5.19 -22.87 -17.95
N SER A 266 4.64 -23.83 -18.67
CA SER A 266 4.16 -25.09 -18.10
C SER A 266 4.35 -26.24 -19.08
N THR A 267 4.27 -27.47 -18.58
CA THR A 267 4.52 -28.68 -19.37
C THR A 267 3.50 -29.77 -19.11
N ASN A 268 3.26 -30.60 -20.13
CA ASN A 268 2.58 -31.90 -20.00
C ASN A 268 3.57 -33.08 -19.83
N GLY A 269 4.86 -32.80 -19.61
CA GLY A 269 5.93 -33.80 -19.58
C GLY A 269 6.51 -34.15 -20.96
N GLN A 270 6.05 -33.51 -22.04
CA GLN A 270 6.58 -33.72 -23.40
C GLN A 270 6.86 -32.41 -24.14
N LEU A 271 5.98 -31.41 -23.99
CA LEU A 271 6.09 -30.09 -24.59
C LEU A 271 6.04 -29.02 -23.50
N ILE A 272 6.61 -27.85 -23.79
CA ILE A 272 6.51 -26.67 -22.93
C ILE A 272 5.69 -25.61 -23.67
N VAL A 273 4.73 -24.98 -23.00
CA VAL A 273 4.01 -23.80 -23.49
C VAL A 273 4.24 -22.61 -22.58
N PHE A 274 4.36 -21.41 -23.14
CA PHE A 274 4.70 -20.20 -22.37
C PHE A 274 4.18 -18.92 -23.02
N GLU A 275 4.14 -17.84 -22.24
CA GLU A 275 3.84 -16.49 -22.72
C GLU A 275 5.13 -15.73 -23.06
N ASN A 276 5.16 -15.03 -24.20
CA ASN A 276 6.16 -14.00 -24.48
C ASN A 276 5.51 -12.80 -25.19
N GLY A 277 5.61 -11.62 -24.57
CA GLY A 277 5.02 -10.38 -25.10
C GLY A 277 3.51 -10.46 -25.31
N GLY A 278 2.79 -11.24 -24.49
CA GLY A 278 1.35 -11.47 -24.58
C GLY A 278 0.91 -12.51 -25.62
N TYR A 279 1.82 -13.15 -26.35
CA TYR A 279 1.52 -14.27 -27.24
C TYR A 279 1.90 -15.60 -26.61
N LEU A 280 1.29 -16.69 -27.08
CA LEU A 280 1.67 -18.04 -26.67
C LEU A 280 2.66 -18.68 -27.65
N TYR A 281 3.59 -19.42 -27.09
CA TYR A 281 4.57 -20.23 -27.82
C TYR A 281 4.54 -21.67 -27.31
N LYS A 282 4.91 -22.60 -28.18
CA LYS A 282 5.26 -23.98 -27.82
C LYS A 282 6.74 -24.22 -28.07
N LEU A 283 7.38 -24.95 -27.16
CA LEU A 283 8.76 -25.40 -27.24
C LEU A 283 8.76 -26.92 -27.21
N ASP A 284 9.45 -27.53 -28.17
CA ASP A 284 9.79 -28.94 -28.13
C ASP A 284 11.12 -29.10 -27.37
N PRO A 285 11.11 -29.72 -26.18
CA PRO A 285 12.32 -29.99 -25.42
C PRO A 285 13.37 -30.69 -26.25
N LYS A 286 13.04 -31.68 -27.08
CA LYS A 286 14.07 -32.48 -27.77
C LYS A 286 14.87 -31.68 -28.81
N THR A 287 14.19 -30.81 -29.54
CA THR A 287 14.81 -30.01 -30.61
C THR A 287 15.25 -28.62 -30.14
N ARG A 288 14.84 -28.21 -28.93
CA ARG A 288 15.03 -26.87 -28.37
C ARG A 288 14.38 -25.75 -29.21
N GLN A 289 13.48 -26.10 -30.13
CA GLN A 289 12.83 -25.12 -31.03
C GLN A 289 11.53 -24.60 -30.45
N SER A 290 11.36 -23.27 -30.49
CA SER A 290 10.11 -22.60 -30.13
C SER A 290 9.34 -22.13 -31.37
N THR A 291 8.01 -22.24 -31.33
CA THR A 291 7.11 -21.77 -32.39
C THR A 291 5.92 -21.04 -31.79
N LYS A 292 5.54 -19.91 -32.40
CA LYS A 292 4.37 -19.12 -31.98
C LYS A 292 3.08 -19.87 -32.30
N ILE A 293 2.15 -19.90 -31.34
CA ILE A 293 0.80 -20.43 -31.54
C ILE A 293 -0.10 -19.26 -31.97
N ARG A 294 -0.54 -19.26 -33.22
CA ARG A 294 -1.39 -18.18 -33.77
C ARG A 294 -2.84 -18.39 -33.33
N ILE A 295 -3.30 -17.59 -32.38
CA ILE A 295 -4.64 -17.72 -31.79
C ILE A 295 -5.50 -16.52 -32.16
N THR A 296 -6.74 -16.78 -32.55
CA THR A 296 -7.78 -15.79 -32.80
C THR A 296 -8.88 -15.91 -31.75
N LEU A 297 -9.44 -14.78 -31.31
CA LEU A 297 -10.48 -14.71 -30.29
C LEU A 297 -11.62 -13.80 -30.75
N ASN A 298 -12.85 -14.28 -30.59
CA ASN A 298 -14.07 -13.50 -30.76
C ASN A 298 -14.78 -13.42 -29.40
N ALA A 299 -14.33 -12.50 -28.53
CA ALA A 299 -14.92 -12.26 -27.22
C ALA A 299 -15.74 -10.96 -27.21
N ASP A 300 -16.80 -10.93 -26.40
CA ASP A 300 -17.68 -9.76 -26.23
C ASP A 300 -17.08 -8.66 -25.33
N HIS A 301 -15.92 -8.93 -24.72
CA HIS A 301 -15.08 -8.01 -23.94
C HIS A 301 -15.84 -7.29 -22.82
N LEU A 302 -16.67 -8.03 -22.07
CA LEU A 302 -17.58 -7.50 -21.04
C LEU A 302 -16.99 -6.37 -20.17
N TYR A 303 -15.75 -6.53 -19.69
CA TYR A 303 -15.09 -5.59 -18.76
C TYR A 303 -14.32 -4.43 -19.41
N ALA A 304 -14.28 -4.36 -20.75
CA ALA A 304 -13.66 -3.27 -21.50
C ALA A 304 -14.69 -2.47 -22.33
N ARG A 305 -15.98 -2.77 -22.18
CA ARG A 305 -17.06 -2.02 -22.84
C ARG A 305 -17.28 -0.69 -22.15
N SER A 306 -17.56 0.35 -22.93
CA SER A 306 -17.94 1.64 -22.39
C SER A 306 -19.25 1.53 -21.61
N GLU A 307 -19.34 2.22 -20.49
CA GLU A 307 -20.51 2.21 -19.60
C GLU A 307 -20.77 3.60 -19.00
N LEU A 308 -21.98 3.84 -18.51
CA LEU A 308 -22.29 5.01 -17.69
C LEU A 308 -22.19 4.60 -16.22
N LYS A 309 -21.37 5.30 -15.46
CA LYS A 309 -21.07 4.93 -14.08
C LYS A 309 -21.37 6.07 -13.12
N GLN A 310 -21.97 5.74 -11.98
CA GLN A 310 -22.08 6.68 -10.88
C GLN A 310 -20.71 6.82 -10.21
N VAL A 311 -20.20 8.04 -10.12
CA VAL A 311 -18.80 8.32 -9.72
C VAL A 311 -18.65 9.12 -8.44
N SER A 312 -19.71 9.36 -7.66
CA SER A 312 -19.60 10.17 -6.43
C SER A 312 -18.79 9.51 -5.31
N LYS A 313 -18.34 8.26 -5.48
CA LYS A 313 -17.41 7.61 -4.56
C LYS A 313 -15.94 7.85 -4.94
N ASN A 314 -15.69 8.50 -6.07
CA ASN A 314 -14.36 8.78 -6.62
C ASN A 314 -14.02 10.28 -6.55
N LEU A 315 -14.56 11.01 -5.57
CA LEU A 315 -14.33 12.44 -5.41
C LEU A 315 -12.87 12.73 -5.12
N THR A 316 -12.31 13.74 -5.79
CA THR A 316 -10.94 14.21 -5.53
C THR A 316 -10.92 15.66 -5.05
N THR A 317 -11.88 16.50 -5.45
CA THR A 317 -12.00 17.90 -5.03
C THR A 317 -13.45 18.35 -5.14
N ALA A 318 -13.85 19.29 -4.28
CA ALA A 318 -15.11 20.03 -4.41
C ALA A 318 -14.85 21.51 -4.08
N SER A 319 -15.48 22.41 -4.83
CA SER A 319 -15.43 23.85 -4.64
C SER A 319 -16.82 24.44 -4.81
N ILE A 320 -17.15 25.48 -4.06
CA ILE A 320 -18.48 26.11 -4.03
C ILE A 320 -18.50 27.40 -4.84
N ALA A 321 -19.54 27.57 -5.66
CA ALA A 321 -19.74 28.81 -6.39
C ALA A 321 -19.92 29.99 -5.41
N PRO A 322 -19.52 31.23 -5.77
CA PRO A 322 -19.63 32.38 -4.87
C PRO A 322 -21.05 32.63 -4.34
N ASP A 323 -22.09 32.32 -5.12
CA ASP A 323 -23.49 32.46 -4.69
C ASP A 323 -23.99 31.32 -3.78
N GLY A 324 -23.23 30.23 -3.67
CA GLY A 324 -23.56 29.03 -2.90
C GLY A 324 -24.64 28.14 -3.50
N ASN A 325 -25.08 28.38 -4.73
CA ASN A 325 -26.15 27.62 -5.34
C ASN A 325 -25.66 26.35 -6.03
N ARG A 326 -24.37 26.32 -6.41
CA ARG A 326 -23.76 25.22 -7.15
C ARG A 326 -22.39 24.87 -6.60
N LEU A 327 -22.00 23.61 -6.78
CA LEU A 327 -20.67 23.09 -6.53
C LEU A 327 -20.03 22.70 -7.85
N VAL A 328 -18.72 22.90 -7.96
CA VAL A 328 -17.91 22.13 -8.90
C VAL A 328 -17.28 20.98 -8.14
N VAL A 329 -17.33 19.78 -8.70
CA VAL A 329 -16.79 18.57 -8.08
C VAL A 329 -15.97 17.80 -9.12
N THR A 330 -14.75 17.40 -8.79
CA THR A 330 -13.98 16.48 -9.65
C THR A 330 -14.12 15.06 -9.14
N ALA A 331 -14.45 14.15 -10.04
CA ALA A 331 -14.58 12.73 -9.74
C ALA A 331 -14.26 11.87 -10.95
N ARG A 332 -13.43 10.85 -10.75
CA ARG A 332 -13.03 9.90 -11.79
C ARG A 332 -12.55 10.56 -13.11
N GLY A 333 -11.75 11.62 -13.00
CA GLY A 333 -11.21 12.35 -14.16
C GLY A 333 -12.19 13.25 -14.90
N GLU A 334 -13.37 13.51 -14.32
CA GLU A 334 -14.37 14.42 -14.90
C GLU A 334 -14.68 15.57 -13.94
N VAL A 335 -15.12 16.70 -14.51
CA VAL A 335 -15.59 17.88 -13.77
C VAL A 335 -17.11 17.92 -13.83
N PHE A 336 -17.75 17.99 -12.66
CA PHE A 336 -19.19 18.09 -12.50
C PHE A 336 -19.61 19.44 -11.95
N ASP A 337 -20.65 20.01 -12.54
CA ASP A 337 -21.41 21.14 -12.01
C ASP A 337 -22.69 20.61 -11.34
N VAL A 338 -22.78 20.73 -10.01
CA VAL A 338 -23.78 20.09 -9.14
C VAL A 338 -24.61 21.13 -8.40
N PRO A 339 -25.95 21.08 -8.44
CA PRO A 339 -26.80 21.99 -7.65
C PRO A 339 -26.75 21.65 -6.16
N VAL A 340 -26.73 22.66 -5.30
CA VAL A 340 -26.76 22.47 -3.84
C VAL A 340 -28.16 22.06 -3.34
N LYS A 341 -29.22 22.63 -3.92
CA LYS A 341 -30.63 22.35 -3.52
C LYS A 341 -31.42 21.66 -4.64
N GLU A 342 -31.67 22.38 -5.73
CA GLU A 342 -32.50 21.93 -6.85
C GLU A 342 -31.83 22.26 -8.19
N GLY A 343 -31.99 21.40 -9.19
CA GLY A 343 -31.48 21.60 -10.54
C GLY A 343 -30.88 20.35 -11.16
N VAL A 344 -30.19 20.54 -12.29
CA VAL A 344 -29.55 19.46 -13.05
C VAL A 344 -28.07 19.37 -12.68
N THR A 345 -27.60 18.14 -12.42
CA THR A 345 -26.16 17.82 -12.35
C THR A 345 -25.63 17.66 -13.78
N ARG A 346 -24.52 18.33 -14.10
CA ARG A 346 -23.90 18.31 -15.42
C ARG A 346 -22.47 17.82 -15.32
N ASP A 347 -22.12 16.83 -16.12
CA ASP A 347 -20.71 16.55 -16.49
C ASP A 347 -20.33 17.53 -17.59
N ILE A 348 -19.44 18.48 -17.29
CA ILE A 348 -19.10 19.61 -18.17
C ILE A 348 -17.86 19.33 -19.03
N THR A 349 -17.09 18.28 -18.73
CA THR A 349 -15.89 17.90 -19.50
C THR A 349 -16.15 16.75 -20.45
N ARG A 350 -16.73 15.64 -19.97
CA ARG A 350 -16.98 14.41 -20.74
C ARG A 350 -15.74 13.94 -21.52
N THR A 351 -14.59 13.92 -20.85
CA THR A 351 -13.27 13.60 -21.40
C THR A 351 -12.72 12.29 -20.82
N PRO A 352 -13.27 11.12 -21.19
CA PRO A 352 -12.88 9.83 -20.59
C PRO A 352 -11.44 9.37 -20.88
N GLY A 353 -10.68 10.13 -21.68
CA GLY A 353 -9.26 9.91 -21.97
C GLY A 353 -8.33 10.93 -21.33
N ALA A 354 -8.82 11.74 -20.38
CA ALA A 354 -8.07 12.75 -19.67
C ALA A 354 -8.42 12.72 -18.19
N ASN A 355 -7.46 12.99 -17.31
CA ASN A 355 -7.68 13.08 -15.87
C ASN A 355 -7.91 14.52 -15.47
N GLU A 356 -9.18 14.96 -15.54
CA GLU A 356 -9.59 16.27 -15.08
C GLU A 356 -9.68 16.31 -13.55
N ARG A 357 -8.92 17.21 -12.92
CA ARG A 357 -8.78 17.26 -11.45
C ARG A 357 -8.59 18.66 -10.90
N GLY A 358 -8.82 18.80 -9.59
CA GLY A 358 -8.56 20.04 -8.86
C GLY A 358 -9.39 21.21 -9.37
N ALA A 359 -10.66 20.97 -9.71
CA ALA A 359 -11.51 22.02 -10.25
C ALA A 359 -11.89 23.04 -9.17
N ASP A 360 -11.89 24.32 -9.55
CA ASP A 360 -12.16 25.44 -8.64
C ASP A 360 -12.91 26.58 -9.34
N TRP A 361 -13.88 27.15 -8.64
CA TRP A 361 -14.64 28.31 -9.11
C TRP A 361 -13.79 29.57 -9.10
N SER A 362 -13.88 30.38 -10.15
CA SER A 362 -13.36 31.74 -10.10
C SER A 362 -14.13 32.56 -9.05
N PRO A 363 -13.46 33.48 -8.32
CA PRO A 363 -14.12 34.33 -7.33
C PRO A 363 -15.30 35.15 -7.86
N ASP A 364 -15.30 35.50 -9.15
CA ASP A 364 -16.40 36.20 -9.81
C ASP A 364 -17.52 35.27 -10.33
N GLY A 365 -17.35 33.96 -10.21
CA GLY A 365 -18.32 32.93 -10.59
C GLY A 365 -18.49 32.73 -12.10
N LYS A 366 -17.63 33.30 -12.94
CA LYS A 366 -17.74 33.19 -14.42
C LYS A 366 -17.02 32.00 -15.02
N TYR A 367 -16.01 31.48 -14.32
CA TYR A 367 -15.17 30.40 -14.82
C TYR A 367 -15.00 29.30 -13.79
N ILE A 368 -14.80 28.09 -14.29
CA ILE A 368 -14.30 26.95 -13.55
C ILE A 368 -12.91 26.64 -14.10
N ALA A 369 -11.88 26.72 -13.27
CA ALA A 369 -10.55 26.24 -13.62
C ALA A 369 -10.40 24.77 -13.25
N TYR A 370 -9.61 24.01 -14.01
CA TYR A 370 -9.23 22.63 -13.67
C TYR A 370 -7.90 22.27 -14.32
N ILE A 371 -7.26 21.21 -13.82
CA ILE A 371 -6.03 20.65 -14.39
C ILE A 371 -6.42 19.46 -15.27
N SER A 372 -5.96 19.47 -16.52
CA SER A 372 -6.17 18.41 -17.52
C SER A 372 -4.82 17.89 -18.02
N ASP A 373 -4.74 16.61 -18.35
CA ASP A 373 -3.60 16.04 -19.05
C ASP A 373 -3.88 15.69 -20.52
N LYS A 374 -5.00 16.17 -21.09
CA LYS A 374 -5.45 15.80 -22.45
C LYS A 374 -4.49 16.21 -23.58
N THR A 375 -3.51 17.06 -23.31
CA THR A 375 -2.44 17.44 -24.26
C THR A 375 -1.23 16.52 -24.21
N GLY A 376 -1.21 15.58 -23.26
CA GLY A 376 -0.06 14.72 -22.94
C GLY A 376 0.77 15.19 -21.75
N GLU A 377 0.62 16.44 -21.31
CA GLU A 377 1.22 17.02 -20.08
C GLU A 377 0.12 17.69 -19.25
N THR A 378 0.38 17.97 -17.96
CA THR A 378 -0.62 18.64 -17.11
C THR A 378 -0.70 20.13 -17.42
N GLU A 379 -1.86 20.60 -17.84
CA GLU A 379 -2.17 21.97 -18.21
C GLU A 379 -3.39 22.49 -17.45
N ILE A 380 -3.51 23.82 -17.34
CA ILE A 380 -4.67 24.48 -16.76
C ILE A 380 -5.67 24.82 -17.86
N TRP A 381 -6.93 24.52 -17.60
CA TRP A 381 -8.06 24.77 -18.48
C TRP A 381 -9.14 25.54 -17.76
N LEU A 382 -9.91 26.33 -18.50
CA LEU A 382 -11.06 27.08 -18.01
C LEU A 382 -12.32 26.65 -18.75
N GLN A 383 -13.42 26.49 -18.03
CA GLN A 383 -14.77 26.41 -18.59
C GLN A 383 -15.54 27.67 -18.18
N ALA A 384 -16.01 28.45 -19.15
CA ALA A 384 -16.94 29.54 -18.85
C ALA A 384 -18.33 28.97 -18.53
N VAL A 385 -19.05 29.57 -17.58
CA VAL A 385 -20.39 29.06 -17.17
C VAL A 385 -21.43 29.13 -18.28
N ASP A 386 -21.33 30.16 -19.13
CA ASP A 386 -22.30 30.45 -20.18
C ASP A 386 -21.88 29.96 -21.58
N GLU A 387 -20.69 29.34 -21.70
CA GLU A 387 -20.15 28.84 -22.97
C GLU A 387 -19.83 27.34 -22.87
N ASN A 388 -19.89 26.64 -24.01
CA ASN A 388 -19.66 25.20 -24.03
C ASN A 388 -18.19 24.82 -24.30
N GLU A 389 -17.39 25.70 -24.92
CA GLU A 389 -16.04 25.35 -25.34
C GLU A 389 -15.00 25.67 -24.25
N PRO A 390 -14.13 24.72 -23.85
CA PRO A 390 -13.11 24.95 -22.85
C PRO A 390 -11.92 25.76 -23.42
N ILE A 391 -11.37 26.64 -22.59
CA ILE A 391 -10.20 27.47 -22.92
C ILE A 391 -8.95 26.84 -22.33
N GLN A 392 -8.00 26.45 -23.18
CA GLN A 392 -6.66 26.09 -22.72
C GLN A 392 -5.95 27.34 -22.22
N LEU A 393 -5.54 27.35 -20.95
CA LEU A 393 -4.87 28.48 -20.32
C LEU A 393 -3.35 28.34 -20.33
N THR A 394 -2.83 27.12 -20.19
CA THR A 394 -1.38 26.86 -20.27
C THR A 394 -1.03 25.84 -21.35
N GLU A 395 0.18 25.96 -21.87
CA GLU A 395 0.77 25.05 -22.84
C GLU A 395 2.23 24.74 -22.44
N HIS A 396 2.73 23.59 -22.86
CA HIS A 396 4.12 23.16 -22.72
C HIS A 396 4.62 23.19 -21.26
N ASN A 397 3.82 22.69 -20.32
CA ASN A 397 4.36 22.38 -19.00
C ASN A 397 5.31 21.18 -19.07
N ASP A 398 6.39 21.24 -18.29
CA ASP A 398 7.51 20.30 -18.32
C ASP A 398 7.54 19.36 -17.11
N THR A 399 6.51 19.42 -16.26
CA THR A 399 6.35 18.56 -15.09
C THR A 399 4.91 18.63 -14.55
N TYR A 400 4.54 17.69 -13.68
CA TYR A 400 3.22 17.59 -13.06
C TYR A 400 2.84 18.81 -12.18
N ILE A 401 1.71 19.45 -12.48
CA ILE A 401 1.07 20.49 -11.64
C ILE A 401 0.40 19.85 -10.42
N ARG A 402 0.71 20.31 -9.21
CA ARG A 402 0.12 19.82 -7.96
C ARG A 402 -1.21 20.48 -7.64
N ARG A 403 -1.25 21.81 -7.55
CA ARG A 403 -2.41 22.60 -7.11
C ARG A 403 -2.52 23.90 -7.90
N LEU A 404 -3.73 24.44 -7.99
CA LEU A 404 -4.02 25.77 -8.55
C LEU A 404 -4.76 26.64 -7.52
N LYS A 405 -4.65 27.96 -7.65
CA LYS A 405 -5.36 28.97 -6.85
C LYS A 405 -5.67 30.23 -7.66
N TRP A 406 -6.91 30.71 -7.57
CA TRP A 406 -7.33 31.96 -8.19
C TRP A 406 -6.84 33.20 -7.44
N SER A 407 -6.51 34.28 -8.18
CA SER A 407 -6.42 35.61 -7.59
C SER A 407 -7.82 36.11 -7.18
N PRO A 408 -7.95 36.93 -6.11
CA PRO A 408 -9.25 37.42 -5.65
C PRO A 408 -10.06 38.19 -6.71
N ASP A 409 -9.38 38.82 -7.67
CA ASP A 409 -9.98 39.57 -8.78
C ASP A 409 -10.29 38.71 -10.02
N SER A 410 -10.06 37.40 -9.96
CA SER A 410 -10.26 36.42 -11.04
C SER A 410 -9.42 36.65 -12.31
N LYS A 411 -8.42 37.54 -12.30
CA LYS A 411 -7.60 37.85 -13.49
C LYS A 411 -6.37 36.99 -13.64
N LYS A 412 -5.95 36.32 -12.56
CA LYS A 412 -4.72 35.53 -12.52
C LYS A 412 -4.93 34.24 -11.75
N MET A 413 -3.98 33.32 -11.93
CA MET A 413 -3.91 32.08 -11.17
C MET A 413 -2.48 31.79 -10.75
N LEU A 414 -2.32 31.13 -9.60
CA LEU A 414 -1.09 30.46 -9.21
C LEU A 414 -1.23 28.96 -9.44
N TYR A 415 -0.12 28.31 -9.75
CA TYR A 415 0.01 26.88 -9.57
C TYR A 415 1.36 26.49 -8.97
N THR A 416 1.39 25.34 -8.31
CA THR A 416 2.62 24.68 -7.86
C THR A 416 2.86 23.40 -8.65
N ASP A 417 4.12 22.99 -8.79
CA ASP A 417 4.48 21.82 -9.58
C ASP A 417 5.63 21.00 -8.97
N ARG A 418 5.90 19.81 -9.54
CA ARG A 418 6.92 18.84 -9.09
C ARG A 418 8.36 19.36 -9.11
N ARG A 419 8.65 20.46 -9.79
CA ARG A 419 9.95 21.15 -9.75
C ARG A 419 10.03 22.22 -8.65
N ASN A 420 9.05 22.19 -7.74
CA ASN A 420 8.92 23.07 -6.57
C ASN A 420 8.89 24.55 -6.97
N ARG A 421 8.12 24.87 -8.02
CA ARG A 421 7.90 26.25 -8.47
C ARG A 421 6.56 26.77 -7.97
N ILE A 422 6.47 28.09 -7.78
CA ILE A 422 5.22 28.85 -7.78
C ILE A 422 5.17 29.61 -9.10
N VAL A 423 4.17 29.35 -9.93
CA VAL A 423 4.01 29.96 -11.26
C VAL A 423 2.72 30.75 -11.30
N GLU A 424 2.80 31.99 -11.74
CA GLU A 424 1.64 32.86 -11.99
C GLU A 424 1.26 32.81 -13.47
N VAL A 425 -0.04 32.74 -13.74
CA VAL A 425 -0.62 32.72 -15.09
C VAL A 425 -1.65 33.85 -15.19
N ASP A 426 -1.54 34.67 -16.24
CA ASP A 426 -2.52 35.70 -16.56
C ASP A 426 -3.64 35.11 -17.42
N VAL A 427 -4.89 35.31 -17.00
CA VAL A 427 -6.06 34.65 -17.60
C VAL A 427 -6.36 35.16 -19.02
N ALA A 428 -6.19 36.47 -19.24
CA ALA A 428 -6.54 37.09 -20.50
C ALA A 428 -5.48 36.87 -21.58
N SER A 429 -4.21 37.05 -21.24
CA SER A 429 -3.07 36.91 -22.17
C SER A 429 -2.55 35.48 -22.28
N LYS A 430 -2.90 34.60 -21.33
CA LYS A 430 -2.37 33.23 -21.18
C LYS A 430 -0.86 33.17 -20.92
N SER A 431 -0.24 34.31 -20.58
CA SER A 431 1.18 34.36 -20.27
C SER A 431 1.45 33.77 -18.89
N LYS A 432 2.54 33.00 -18.76
CA LYS A 432 2.99 32.41 -17.49
C LYS A 432 4.36 32.93 -17.09
N ARG A 433 4.59 33.13 -15.79
CA ARG A 433 5.91 33.48 -15.22
C ARG A 433 6.14 32.76 -13.90
N THR A 434 7.34 32.24 -13.70
CA THR A 434 7.76 31.67 -12.41
C THR A 434 8.03 32.81 -11.43
N LEU A 435 7.32 32.82 -10.29
CA LEU A 435 7.55 33.77 -9.21
C LEU A 435 8.69 33.30 -8.31
N LEU A 436 8.66 32.02 -7.91
CA LEU A 436 9.61 31.42 -6.97
C LEU A 436 9.92 29.97 -7.38
N GLN A 437 11.12 29.49 -7.04
CA GLN A 437 11.52 28.09 -7.12
C GLN A 437 12.31 27.70 -5.87
N ASN A 438 12.01 26.55 -5.29
CA ASN A 438 12.70 26.01 -4.12
C ASN A 438 13.27 24.61 -4.39
N PRO A 439 14.56 24.49 -4.74
CA PRO A 439 15.19 23.18 -4.96
C PRO A 439 15.18 22.27 -3.73
N GLU A 440 15.10 22.83 -2.52
CA GLU A 440 15.21 22.08 -1.25
C GLU A 440 13.90 21.36 -0.89
N GLY A 441 12.76 21.82 -1.42
CA GLY A 441 11.46 21.20 -1.11
C GLY A 441 10.26 21.98 -1.65
N GLU A 442 9.07 21.40 -1.47
CA GLU A 442 7.80 21.98 -1.90
C GLU A 442 7.43 23.25 -1.09
N PHE A 443 6.67 24.15 -1.72
CA PHE A 443 5.93 25.21 -1.03
C PHE A 443 4.56 24.69 -0.62
N TYR A 444 4.24 24.74 0.67
CA TYR A 444 2.94 24.34 1.18
C TYR A 444 2.01 25.55 1.36
N GLU A 445 0.71 25.32 1.14
CA GLU A 445 -0.37 26.27 1.49
C GLU A 445 -0.19 27.67 0.85
N VAL A 446 0.08 27.69 -0.46
CA VAL A 446 0.23 28.94 -1.23
C VAL A 446 -1.12 29.62 -1.39
N GLU A 447 -1.27 30.84 -0.86
CA GLU A 447 -2.52 31.62 -0.90
C GLU A 447 -2.25 33.08 -1.25
N TYR A 448 -3.19 33.72 -1.95
CA TYR A 448 -3.16 35.15 -2.23
C TYR A 448 -3.59 35.98 -1.01
N SER A 449 -3.07 37.20 -0.89
CA SER A 449 -3.68 38.23 -0.06
C SER A 449 -5.04 38.67 -0.62
N PRO A 450 -5.95 39.20 0.21
CA PRO A 450 -7.26 39.69 -0.25
C PRO A 450 -7.21 40.75 -1.37
N ASP A 451 -6.13 41.53 -1.43
CA ASP A 451 -5.92 42.55 -2.48
C ASP A 451 -5.14 42.03 -3.71
N GLY A 452 -4.73 40.74 -3.69
CA GLY A 452 -4.00 40.07 -4.76
C GLY A 452 -2.57 40.54 -4.99
N LYS A 453 -1.99 41.37 -4.10
CA LYS A 453 -0.63 41.93 -4.27
C LYS A 453 0.46 41.11 -3.60
N TRP A 454 0.08 40.26 -2.65
CA TRP A 454 0.99 39.40 -1.89
C TRP A 454 0.57 37.94 -2.02
N ILE A 455 1.51 37.05 -1.77
CA ILE A 455 1.22 35.64 -1.49
C ILE A 455 1.81 35.26 -0.13
N THR A 456 1.18 34.27 0.52
CA THR A 456 1.73 33.59 1.69
C THR A 456 1.97 32.13 1.37
N TYR A 457 2.93 31.51 2.06
CA TYR A 457 3.25 30.09 1.93
C TYR A 457 4.16 29.63 3.08
N THR A 458 4.28 28.32 3.21
CA THR A 458 5.24 27.67 4.12
C THR A 458 6.38 27.04 3.32
N LYS A 459 7.63 27.26 3.73
CA LYS A 459 8.81 26.50 3.24
C LYS A 459 9.79 26.21 4.37
N SER A 460 10.58 25.16 4.23
CA SER A 460 11.60 24.80 5.20
C SER A 460 12.74 25.83 5.22
N GLY A 461 13.23 26.17 6.41
CA GLY A 461 14.45 26.94 6.60
C GLY A 461 15.69 26.07 6.51
N THR A 462 16.86 26.70 6.45
CA THR A 462 18.19 26.02 6.41
C THR A 462 18.48 25.10 7.61
N ASN A 463 17.72 25.21 8.70
CA ASN A 463 17.79 24.32 9.87
C ASN A 463 16.61 23.34 9.93
N ASN A 464 15.92 23.15 8.82
CA ASN A 464 14.75 22.29 8.61
C ASN A 464 13.45 22.72 9.31
N MET A 465 13.44 23.83 10.05
CA MET A 465 12.21 24.37 10.64
C MET A 465 11.34 25.03 9.58
N SER A 466 10.05 24.71 9.56
CA SER A 466 9.06 25.29 8.64
C SER A 466 8.79 26.75 9.00
N VAL A 467 8.93 27.65 8.02
CA VAL A 467 8.74 29.09 8.20
C VAL A 467 7.63 29.59 7.29
N VAL A 468 6.77 30.45 7.85
CA VAL A 468 5.74 31.17 7.12
C VAL A 468 6.34 32.43 6.52
N TYR A 469 6.11 32.66 5.23
CA TYR A 469 6.58 33.83 4.49
C TYR A 469 5.41 34.61 3.90
N VAL A 470 5.62 35.91 3.73
CA VAL A 470 4.86 36.74 2.78
C VAL A 470 5.79 37.19 1.65
N TYR A 471 5.27 37.23 0.43
CA TYR A 471 6.02 37.63 -0.76
C TYR A 471 5.27 38.71 -1.52
N ASP A 472 5.96 39.81 -1.79
CA ASP A 472 5.46 40.91 -2.60
C ASP A 472 5.65 40.57 -4.08
N ILE A 473 4.53 40.40 -4.79
CA ILE A 473 4.53 40.00 -6.20
C ILE A 473 5.15 41.09 -7.09
N ALA A 474 5.00 42.36 -6.73
CA ALA A 474 5.45 43.47 -7.56
C ALA A 474 6.96 43.68 -7.44
N SER A 475 7.51 43.67 -6.22
CA SER A 475 8.95 43.85 -5.99
C SER A 475 9.77 42.56 -6.10
N GLY A 476 9.12 41.39 -6.04
CA GLY A 476 9.79 40.09 -6.08
C GLY A 476 10.54 39.75 -4.80
N LYS A 477 10.14 40.31 -3.66
CA LYS A 477 10.82 40.13 -2.37
C LYS A 477 10.01 39.27 -1.42
N GLU A 478 10.67 38.29 -0.81
CA GLU A 478 10.12 37.47 0.28
C GLU A 478 10.53 38.00 1.66
N TYR A 479 9.63 37.86 2.64
CA TYR A 479 9.85 38.27 4.02
C TYR A 479 9.34 37.19 4.98
N PRO A 480 10.16 36.72 5.92
CA PRO A 480 9.72 35.76 6.92
C PRO A 480 8.75 36.43 7.90
N VAL A 481 7.62 35.78 8.15
CA VAL A 481 6.66 36.17 9.21
C VAL A 481 7.04 35.52 10.53
N THR A 482 7.54 34.28 10.47
CA THR A 482 8.04 33.55 11.63
C THR A 482 9.55 33.37 11.57
N GLU A 483 10.15 33.15 12.71
CA GLU A 483 11.56 32.82 12.85
C GLU A 483 11.81 31.32 12.76
N LYS A 484 13.08 30.93 12.62
CA LYS A 484 13.52 29.54 12.40
C LYS A 484 13.65 28.72 13.70
N TRP A 485 12.92 29.05 14.77
CA TRP A 485 13.03 28.32 16.06
C TRP A 485 11.95 27.25 16.25
N TYR A 486 10.84 27.35 15.51
CA TYR A 486 9.69 26.46 15.65
C TYR A 486 9.04 26.23 14.29
N ASP A 487 8.55 25.00 14.07
CA ASP A 487 7.72 24.71 12.91
C ASP A 487 6.46 25.57 12.93
N SER A 488 6.21 26.25 11.81
CA SER A 488 5.04 27.08 11.58
C SER A 488 4.43 26.72 10.23
N SER A 489 3.11 26.61 10.16
CA SER A 489 2.40 26.10 8.99
C SER A 489 0.99 26.65 8.85
N SER A 490 0.33 26.32 7.73
CA SER A 490 -1.06 26.65 7.42
C SER A 490 -1.38 28.15 7.50
N PRO A 491 -0.62 29.04 6.84
CA PRO A 491 -0.88 30.46 6.88
C PRO A 491 -2.14 30.85 6.09
N ALA A 492 -2.95 31.76 6.63
CA ALA A 492 -4.13 32.32 5.97
C ALA A 492 -4.30 33.80 6.31
N PHE A 493 -4.55 34.63 5.30
CA PHE A 493 -4.85 36.05 5.50
C PHE A 493 -6.27 36.24 6.04
N SER A 494 -6.47 37.20 6.96
CA SER A 494 -7.82 37.67 7.28
C SER A 494 -8.39 38.49 6.13
N ARG A 495 -9.71 38.38 5.90
CA ARG A 495 -10.38 39.10 4.81
C ARG A 495 -10.27 40.62 4.89
N ASP A 496 -10.14 41.16 6.08
CA ASP A 496 -9.94 42.60 6.29
C ASP A 496 -8.48 43.06 6.08
N GLY A 497 -7.58 42.13 5.73
CA GLY A 497 -6.18 42.42 5.41
C GLY A 497 -5.31 42.81 6.61
N LYS A 498 -5.82 42.65 7.84
CA LYS A 498 -5.09 43.06 9.06
C LYS A 498 -4.17 41.99 9.61
N TYR A 499 -4.51 40.72 9.40
CA TYR A 499 -3.87 39.60 10.06
C TYR A 499 -3.41 38.53 9.09
N LEU A 500 -2.33 37.84 9.43
CA LEU A 500 -1.99 36.52 8.88
C LEU A 500 -2.04 35.51 10.03
N ILE A 501 -2.97 34.55 9.95
CA ILE A 501 -3.19 33.50 10.95
C ILE A 501 -2.40 32.26 10.54
N PHE A 502 -1.80 31.55 11.48
CA PHE A 502 -1.06 30.32 11.23
C PHE A 502 -0.97 29.44 12.49
N SER A 503 -0.61 28.17 12.30
CA SER A 503 -0.23 27.26 13.40
C SER A 503 1.27 27.36 13.68
N SER A 504 1.69 27.27 14.94
CA SER A 504 3.10 27.15 15.30
C SER A 504 3.32 26.22 16.49
N GLU A 505 4.29 25.32 16.37
CA GLU A 505 4.62 24.27 17.34
C GLU A 505 5.46 24.83 18.52
N ARG A 506 4.89 25.78 19.25
CA ARG A 506 5.54 26.52 20.36
C ARG A 506 5.03 26.13 21.74
N ASP A 507 3.94 25.37 21.80
CA ASP A 507 3.29 25.00 23.05
C ASP A 507 3.86 23.69 23.57
N LEU A 508 5.10 23.75 24.08
CA LEU A 508 5.84 22.61 24.60
C LEU A 508 5.08 21.94 25.76
N ASN A 509 4.50 20.77 25.48
CA ASN A 509 3.76 19.96 26.44
C ASN A 509 4.30 18.50 26.46
N PRO A 510 5.34 18.21 27.25
CA PRO A 510 5.96 16.89 27.25
C PRO A 510 5.05 15.87 27.94
N THR A 511 4.97 14.67 27.35
CA THR A 511 4.33 13.50 27.97
C THR A 511 5.41 12.52 28.39
N TYR A 512 5.41 12.09 29.65
CA TYR A 512 6.30 11.04 30.14
C TYR A 512 5.88 9.68 29.60
N SER A 513 6.86 8.89 29.17
CA SER A 513 6.65 7.50 28.75
C SER A 513 6.30 6.61 29.94
N SER A 514 5.39 5.66 29.72
CA SER A 514 5.02 4.65 30.74
C SER A 514 5.95 3.43 30.77
N VAL A 515 6.84 3.28 29.78
CA VAL A 515 7.73 2.11 29.66
C VAL A 515 9.20 2.43 29.99
N GLU A 516 9.59 3.71 29.92
CA GLU A 516 10.95 4.16 30.21
C GLU A 516 10.94 5.60 30.75
N TRP A 517 11.98 6.00 31.49
CA TRP A 517 12.18 7.40 31.88
C TRP A 517 12.60 8.27 30.70
N ASN A 518 11.65 8.57 29.82
CA ASN A 518 11.80 9.35 28.61
C ASN A 518 10.55 10.22 28.38
N TYR A 519 10.59 11.15 27.43
CA TYR A 519 9.46 12.02 27.10
C TYR A 519 9.22 12.09 25.59
N ALA A 520 8.02 12.48 25.21
CA ALA A 520 7.66 12.82 23.84
C ALA A 520 6.84 14.11 23.82
N TYR A 521 6.96 14.87 22.73
CA TYR A 521 6.05 15.97 22.43
C TYR A 521 5.14 15.53 21.30
N ASN A 522 3.86 15.36 21.61
CA ASN A 522 2.88 14.89 20.63
C ASN A 522 1.89 15.98 20.20
N ARG A 523 1.72 17.07 20.96
CA ARG A 523 0.82 18.17 20.62
C ARG A 523 1.47 19.48 21.03
N MET A 524 2.03 20.20 20.05
CA MET A 524 2.74 21.47 20.30
C MET A 524 2.10 22.67 19.58
N GLY A 525 1.12 22.44 18.71
CA GLY A 525 0.52 23.49 17.90
C GLY A 525 -0.29 24.46 18.74
N GLY A 526 -0.01 25.75 18.57
CA GLY A 526 -0.86 26.86 18.99
C GLY A 526 -1.27 27.71 17.78
N VAL A 527 -2.34 28.49 17.94
CA VAL A 527 -2.80 29.42 16.89
C VAL A 527 -2.19 30.80 17.13
N TYR A 528 -1.52 31.33 16.11
CA TYR A 528 -0.86 32.62 16.15
C TYR A 528 -1.40 33.52 15.02
N MET A 529 -1.31 34.83 15.23
CA MET A 529 -1.66 35.83 14.23
C MET A 529 -0.60 36.93 14.17
N ALA A 530 -0.14 37.26 12.97
CA ALA A 530 0.75 38.40 12.74
C ALA A 530 -0.08 39.66 12.45
N LEU A 531 0.20 40.77 13.15
CA LEU A 531 -0.37 42.08 12.83
C LEU A 531 0.38 42.71 11.65
N LEU A 532 -0.26 42.80 10.49
CA LEU A 532 0.44 43.07 9.22
C LEU A 532 0.90 44.52 9.07
N ALA A 533 0.09 45.48 9.50
CA ALA A 533 0.50 46.89 9.60
C ALA A 533 0.94 47.24 11.03
N LYS A 534 1.94 48.13 11.18
CA LYS A 534 2.47 48.56 12.49
C LYS A 534 1.41 49.24 13.37
N ASP A 535 0.42 49.87 12.77
CA ASP A 535 -0.67 50.60 13.42
C ASP A 535 -1.94 49.76 13.60
N THR A 536 -1.93 48.47 13.22
CA THR A 536 -3.03 47.56 13.52
C THR A 536 -3.04 47.28 15.03
N PRO A 537 -4.10 47.64 15.78
CA PRO A 537 -4.17 47.34 17.21
C PRO A 537 -4.33 45.83 17.44
N SER A 538 -3.80 45.34 18.56
CA SER A 538 -4.09 43.98 19.03
C SER A 538 -5.60 43.83 19.33
N PRO A 539 -6.26 42.74 18.92
CA PRO A 539 -7.64 42.46 19.32
C PRO A 539 -7.78 42.23 20.84
N PHE A 540 -6.69 41.97 21.55
CA PHE A 540 -6.65 41.71 22.99
C PHE A 540 -6.23 42.94 23.83
N LEU A 541 -6.26 44.14 23.26
CA LEU A 541 -6.07 45.36 24.06
C LEU A 541 -7.20 45.47 25.10
N GLU A 542 -6.82 45.63 26.37
CA GLU A 542 -7.76 45.89 27.46
C GLU A 542 -8.54 47.20 27.21
N LYS A 543 -9.85 47.18 27.48
CA LYS A 543 -10.72 48.36 27.40
C LYS A 543 -11.04 48.82 28.82
N ASP A 544 -10.87 50.12 29.08
CA ASP A 544 -11.30 50.77 30.32
C ASP A 544 -12.72 51.32 30.12
N ASP A 545 -13.68 50.78 30.88
CA ASP A 545 -15.09 51.21 30.82
C ASP A 545 -15.23 52.59 31.48
N LYS A 546 -15.33 53.63 30.63
CA LYS A 546 -15.65 54.97 31.11
C LYS A 546 -17.14 55.07 31.45
N VAL A 547 -17.42 55.62 32.64
CA VAL A 547 -18.78 55.98 33.05
C VAL A 547 -19.37 56.99 32.05
N ASN A 548 -20.41 56.59 31.33
CA ASN A 548 -21.18 57.49 30.48
C ASN A 548 -21.96 58.47 31.34
N VAL A 549 -21.37 59.63 31.62
CA VAL A 549 -22.10 60.78 32.16
C VAL A 549 -22.96 61.34 31.03
N LYS A 550 -24.26 61.01 31.04
CA LYS A 550 -25.26 61.64 30.15
C LYS A 550 -25.26 63.14 30.41
N LYS A 551 -24.79 63.94 29.45
CA LYS A 551 -25.22 65.33 29.31
C LYS A 551 -26.49 65.33 28.46
N GLU A 552 -27.60 65.73 29.08
CA GLU A 552 -28.84 66.01 28.38
C GLU A 552 -28.68 67.22 27.45
N GLY A 553 -29.21 67.08 26.24
CA GLY A 553 -29.64 68.19 25.39
C GLY A 553 -28.80 68.44 24.14
N THR A 554 -29.09 67.74 23.04
CA THR A 554 -29.45 68.26 21.69
C THR A 554 -29.44 67.13 20.64
N PRO A 555 -30.21 67.26 19.53
CA PRO A 555 -31.03 66.18 18.99
C PRO A 555 -30.33 65.22 18.03
N ALA A 556 -30.99 64.08 17.83
CA ALA A 556 -30.65 63.01 16.92
C ALA A 556 -30.37 63.51 15.49
N ASP A 557 -29.14 63.30 15.03
CA ASP A 557 -28.81 63.33 13.61
C ASP A 557 -28.64 61.90 13.09
N LYS A 558 -29.68 61.52 12.33
CA LYS A 558 -29.70 60.74 11.09
C LYS A 558 -28.68 59.63 10.91
N ASP A 559 -29.25 58.45 10.67
CA ASP A 559 -28.76 57.39 9.79
C ASP A 559 -27.99 57.96 8.59
N GLU A 560 -26.67 57.99 8.69
CA GLU A 560 -25.80 58.04 7.51
C GLU A 560 -25.76 56.65 6.89
N LYS A 561 -26.41 56.59 5.73
CA LYS A 561 -26.24 55.62 4.66
C LYS A 561 -24.86 54.97 4.69
N SER A 562 -24.86 53.63 4.58
CA SER A 562 -23.71 52.84 4.18
C SER A 562 -23.22 53.30 2.80
N GLU A 563 -22.34 54.30 2.77
CA GLU A 563 -21.48 54.55 1.64
C GLU A 563 -20.53 53.37 1.51
N SER A 564 -20.48 52.82 0.29
CA SER A 564 -19.54 51.81 -0.16
C SER A 564 -18.12 52.24 0.21
N LYS A 565 -17.53 51.60 1.23
CA LYS A 565 -16.11 51.75 1.53
C LYS A 565 -15.32 51.23 0.34
N ALA A 566 -14.69 52.16 -0.39
CA ALA A 566 -13.58 51.83 -1.26
C ALA A 566 -12.54 51.03 -0.46
N ASP A 567 -12.09 49.92 -1.05
CA ASP A 567 -11.03 49.06 -0.51
C ASP A 567 -9.82 49.92 -0.12
N LYS A 568 -9.54 50.02 1.18
CA LYS A 568 -8.22 50.49 1.62
C LYS A 568 -7.23 49.40 1.23
N PRO A 569 -6.16 49.72 0.47
CA PRO A 569 -5.16 48.74 0.10
C PRO A 569 -4.55 48.13 1.36
N MET A 570 -4.41 46.81 1.35
CA MET A 570 -3.76 46.07 2.43
C MET A 570 -2.32 46.60 2.62
N LYS A 571 -1.92 46.78 3.86
CA LYS A 571 -0.59 47.27 4.21
C LYS A 571 0.14 46.22 5.02
N ILE A 572 1.26 45.74 4.48
CA ILE A 572 2.22 44.91 5.21
C ILE A 572 3.46 45.76 5.45
N ASP A 573 3.65 46.20 6.69
CA ASP A 573 4.95 46.69 7.12
C ASP A 573 5.82 45.45 7.32
N THR A 574 6.96 45.30 6.65
CA THR A 574 7.78 44.08 6.76
C THR A 574 8.79 44.16 7.90
N ASP A 575 9.20 45.38 8.27
CA ASP A 575 10.13 45.62 9.37
C ASP A 575 9.53 45.18 10.71
N GLY A 576 10.24 44.31 11.43
CA GLY A 576 9.83 43.83 12.74
C GLY A 576 8.55 43.00 12.73
N LEU A 577 8.19 42.37 11.61
CA LEU A 577 6.98 41.55 11.49
C LEU A 577 6.96 40.36 12.49
N PRO A 578 8.06 39.60 12.71
CA PRO A 578 8.09 38.57 13.77
C PRO A 578 7.88 39.12 15.19
N GLY A 579 8.13 40.42 15.42
CA GLY A 579 7.86 41.07 16.71
C GLY A 579 6.39 41.46 16.94
N ARG A 580 5.53 41.23 15.94
CA ARG A 580 4.09 41.58 15.96
C ARG A 580 3.17 40.36 15.96
N LEU A 581 3.68 39.23 16.44
CA LEU A 581 2.92 38.00 16.59
C LEU A 581 2.11 38.04 17.89
N ILE A 582 0.86 37.60 17.80
CA ILE A 582 -0.05 37.40 18.92
C ILE A 582 -0.43 35.93 18.97
N LYS A 583 -0.43 35.35 20.17
CA LYS A 583 -0.93 34.00 20.42
C LYS A 583 -2.40 34.05 20.85
N LEU A 584 -3.24 33.19 20.31
CA LEU A 584 -4.60 32.98 20.82
C LEU A 584 -4.58 32.10 22.09
N PRO A 585 -5.45 32.35 23.08
CA PRO A 585 -5.51 31.60 24.33
C PRO A 585 -6.22 30.25 24.17
N LEU A 586 -5.65 29.38 23.32
CA LEU A 586 -6.13 28.02 23.03
C LEU A 586 -5.15 26.97 23.56
N SER A 587 -5.66 25.79 23.89
CA SER A 587 -4.84 24.65 24.36
C SER A 587 -4.06 24.01 23.21
N ALA A 588 -2.88 23.47 23.49
CA ALA A 588 -2.06 22.81 22.48
C ALA A 588 -2.81 21.67 21.74
N ASN A 589 -2.81 21.72 20.41
CA ASN A 589 -3.49 20.75 19.55
C ASN A 589 -2.87 20.73 18.14
N TYR A 590 -3.40 19.88 17.26
CA TYR A 590 -3.10 19.95 15.83
C TYR A 590 -4.03 20.97 15.18
N TYR A 591 -3.47 22.10 14.73
CA TYR A 591 -4.22 23.19 14.11
C TYR A 591 -3.90 23.34 12.62
N GLY A 592 -4.91 23.73 11.83
CA GLY A 592 -4.76 24.00 10.40
C GLY A 592 -6.06 24.49 9.77
N ASN A 593 -6.08 24.60 8.43
CA ASN A 593 -7.27 24.94 7.64
C ASN A 593 -7.99 26.22 8.12
N PHE A 594 -7.25 27.32 8.19
CA PHE A 594 -7.72 28.57 8.77
C PHE A 594 -8.53 29.42 7.79
N TYR A 595 -9.57 30.09 8.32
CA TYR A 595 -10.27 31.19 7.66
C TYR A 595 -10.56 32.30 8.68
N SER A 596 -10.44 33.57 8.29
CA SER A 596 -10.84 34.69 9.15
C SER A 596 -11.55 35.81 8.40
N ASP A 597 -12.65 36.28 8.96
CA ASP A 597 -13.37 37.48 8.50
C ASP A 597 -12.86 38.78 9.16
N GLY A 598 -11.79 38.71 9.96
CA GLY A 598 -11.22 39.81 10.74
C GLY A 598 -11.82 39.98 12.14
N LYS A 599 -12.94 39.30 12.46
CA LYS A 599 -13.56 39.28 13.79
C LYS A 599 -13.49 37.90 14.44
N LYS A 600 -13.64 36.86 13.64
CA LYS A 600 -13.63 35.45 14.02
C LYS A 600 -12.59 34.70 13.21
N ILE A 601 -12.13 33.59 13.77
CA ILE A 601 -11.17 32.68 13.13
C ILE A 601 -11.76 31.28 13.20
N TRP A 602 -12.00 30.67 12.05
CA TRP A 602 -12.40 29.28 11.90
C TRP A 602 -11.19 28.43 11.57
N TYR A 603 -11.12 27.22 12.13
CA TYR A 603 -9.96 26.34 11.97
C TYR A 603 -10.31 24.89 12.30
N ALA A 604 -9.45 23.97 11.85
CA ALA A 604 -9.44 22.59 12.31
C ALA A 604 -8.65 22.47 13.62
N ALA A 605 -9.19 21.71 14.58
CA ALA A 605 -8.52 21.30 15.81
C ALA A 605 -8.63 19.78 15.96
N GLY A 606 -7.59 19.06 15.55
CA GLY A 606 -7.67 17.60 15.36
C GLY A 606 -8.65 17.26 14.24
N ARG A 607 -9.77 16.60 14.56
CA ARG A 607 -10.80 16.19 13.57
C ARG A 607 -12.00 17.13 13.51
N ASP A 608 -12.06 18.13 14.39
CA ASP A 608 -13.23 19.01 14.53
C ASP A 608 -12.96 20.36 13.87
N THR A 609 -14.00 20.98 13.33
CA THR A 609 -13.98 22.39 12.92
C THR A 609 -14.50 23.24 14.07
N LYS A 610 -13.72 24.27 14.43
CA LYS A 610 -14.01 25.21 15.51
C LYS A 610 -13.97 26.65 15.03
N VAL A 611 -14.51 27.55 15.85
CA VAL A 611 -14.42 29.00 15.66
C VAL A 611 -13.95 29.66 16.96
N TYR A 612 -13.13 30.70 16.83
CA TYR A 612 -12.74 31.58 17.92
C TYR A 612 -13.17 33.02 17.60
N ASP A 613 -13.93 33.64 18.50
CA ASP A 613 -14.31 35.05 18.40
C ASP A 613 -13.25 35.92 19.08
N LEU A 614 -12.63 36.83 18.32
CA LEU A 614 -11.57 37.71 18.83
C LEU A 614 -12.08 38.76 19.82
N ASN A 615 -13.34 39.17 19.70
CA ASN A 615 -13.94 40.18 20.59
C ASN A 615 -14.43 39.54 21.89
N GLU A 616 -15.16 38.43 21.79
CA GLU A 616 -15.68 37.70 22.95
C GLU A 616 -14.62 36.81 23.62
N GLN A 617 -13.50 36.57 22.93
CA GLN A 617 -12.42 35.68 23.35
C GLN A 617 -12.90 34.25 23.66
N LYS A 618 -13.86 33.77 22.89
CA LYS A 618 -14.57 32.50 23.12
C LYS A 618 -14.36 31.53 21.97
N GLU A 619 -14.07 30.27 22.31
CA GLU A 619 -14.04 29.14 21.37
C GLU A 619 -15.39 28.41 21.37
N GLU A 620 -15.87 28.04 20.19
CA GLU A 620 -17.04 27.18 20.01
C GLU A 620 -16.79 26.11 18.94
N THR A 621 -17.40 24.93 19.10
CA THR A 621 -17.37 23.86 18.10
C THR A 621 -18.40 24.12 17.01
N VAL A 622 -17.93 24.25 15.77
CA VAL A 622 -18.80 24.46 14.60
C VAL A 622 -19.33 23.13 14.08
N ALA A 623 -18.45 22.13 13.95
CA ALA A 623 -18.79 20.79 13.50
C ALA A 623 -17.81 19.74 14.02
N GLU A 624 -18.32 18.64 14.56
CA GLU A 624 -17.52 17.49 15.00
C GLU A 624 -17.22 16.54 13.84
N GLY A 625 -15.95 16.13 13.73
CA GLY A 625 -15.48 15.17 12.72
C GLY A 625 -15.64 15.64 11.27
N ALA A 626 -15.62 16.95 11.01
CA ALA A 626 -15.81 17.53 9.69
C ALA A 626 -14.71 18.56 9.38
N SER A 627 -14.26 18.60 8.13
CA SER A 627 -13.44 19.71 7.59
C SER A 627 -14.33 20.75 6.90
N MET A 628 -13.78 21.95 6.69
CA MET A 628 -14.51 23.10 6.15
C MET A 628 -13.73 23.78 5.03
N ASP A 629 -14.40 24.29 4.01
CA ASP A 629 -13.84 25.22 3.03
C ASP A 629 -14.84 26.38 2.82
N VAL A 630 -14.36 27.57 2.48
CA VAL A 630 -15.18 28.79 2.47
C VAL A 630 -15.24 29.39 1.06
N SER A 631 -16.42 29.83 0.63
CA SER A 631 -16.61 30.46 -0.67
C SER A 631 -15.75 31.72 -0.83
N ALA A 632 -15.41 32.04 -2.07
CA ALA A 632 -14.59 33.21 -2.38
C ALA A 632 -15.20 34.53 -1.89
N ASP A 633 -16.52 34.65 -1.75
CA ASP A 633 -17.18 35.85 -1.22
C ASP A 633 -17.36 35.83 0.32
N GLY A 634 -17.00 34.73 0.98
CA GLY A 634 -17.07 34.57 2.43
C GLY A 634 -18.48 34.42 2.99
N LYS A 635 -19.49 34.08 2.17
CA LYS A 635 -20.89 33.96 2.61
C LYS A 635 -21.39 32.53 2.74
N LYS A 636 -20.62 31.55 2.26
CA LYS A 636 -20.98 30.13 2.28
C LYS A 636 -19.79 29.30 2.72
N ALA A 637 -20.08 28.17 3.35
CA ALA A 637 -19.07 27.18 3.70
C ALA A 637 -19.50 25.78 3.25
N LEU A 638 -18.55 25.07 2.66
CA LEU A 638 -18.62 23.65 2.37
C LEU A 638 -18.06 22.88 3.56
N PHE A 639 -18.77 21.84 4.00
CA PHE A 639 -18.28 20.91 5.03
C PHE A 639 -18.19 19.51 4.45
N TYR A 640 -17.11 18.80 4.78
CA TYR A 640 -16.92 17.40 4.41
C TYR A 640 -16.89 16.51 5.64
N LYS A 641 -17.77 15.52 5.69
CA LYS A 641 -17.90 14.58 6.80
C LYS A 641 -18.26 13.19 6.27
N GLN A 642 -17.45 12.18 6.60
CA GLN A 642 -17.70 10.77 6.28
C GLN A 642 -18.01 10.48 4.79
N GLY A 643 -17.39 11.21 3.85
CA GLY A 643 -17.63 11.02 2.42
C GLY A 643 -18.77 11.85 1.85
N GLU A 644 -19.45 12.64 2.67
CA GLU A 644 -20.56 13.50 2.25
C GLU A 644 -20.18 14.98 2.31
N ILE A 645 -20.86 15.77 1.48
CA ILE A 645 -20.66 17.21 1.33
C ILE A 645 -21.91 17.94 1.80
N TYR A 646 -21.72 18.99 2.59
CA TYR A 646 -22.78 19.84 3.12
C TYR A 646 -22.48 21.31 2.81
N VAL A 647 -23.52 22.12 2.61
CA VAL A 647 -23.37 23.56 2.36
C VAL A 647 -24.18 24.33 3.39
N ASN A 648 -23.54 25.29 4.05
CA ASN A 648 -24.15 26.14 5.07
C ASN A 648 -23.94 27.62 4.75
N ASP A 649 -24.83 28.47 5.26
CA ASP A 649 -24.59 29.90 5.34
C ASP A 649 -23.40 30.18 6.25
N PHE A 650 -22.62 31.20 5.90
CA PHE A 650 -21.39 31.56 6.60
C PHE A 650 -21.27 33.09 6.69
N PRO A 651 -20.69 33.67 7.75
CA PRO A 651 -20.09 33.05 8.94
C PRO A 651 -21.10 32.34 9.84
N CYS A 652 -20.68 31.25 10.50
CA CYS A 652 -21.52 30.49 11.42
C CYS A 652 -20.74 30.00 12.64
N ASN A 653 -21.43 29.83 13.78
CA ASN A 653 -20.85 29.24 15.00
C ASN A 653 -21.19 27.75 15.15
N LYS A 654 -22.17 27.27 14.39
CA LYS A 654 -22.59 25.86 14.36
C LYS A 654 -23.11 25.54 12.96
N ALA A 655 -22.62 24.46 12.37
CA ALA A 655 -23.08 23.98 11.07
C ALA A 655 -24.26 23.01 11.21
N SER A 656 -25.19 23.06 10.26
CA SER A 656 -26.20 22.01 10.06
C SER A 656 -25.65 20.97 9.07
N LEU A 657 -25.43 19.75 9.55
CA LEU A 657 -24.95 18.61 8.75
C LEU A 657 -26.02 17.52 8.64
N GLU A 658 -27.28 17.93 8.44
CA GLU A 658 -28.42 17.01 8.36
C GLU A 658 -28.80 16.65 6.92
N LYS A 659 -28.50 17.54 5.97
CA LYS A 659 -28.87 17.40 4.56
C LYS A 659 -27.65 17.53 3.67
N ALA A 660 -27.07 16.39 3.31
CA ALA A 660 -25.98 16.33 2.36
C ALA A 660 -26.45 16.76 0.95
N VAL A 661 -25.53 17.32 0.17
CA VAL A 661 -25.74 17.60 -1.25
C VAL A 661 -25.97 16.29 -2.00
N ASN A 662 -26.98 16.25 -2.87
CA ASN A 662 -27.32 15.03 -3.60
C ASN A 662 -26.34 14.79 -4.76
N LEU A 663 -25.39 13.89 -4.55
CA LEU A 663 -24.40 13.49 -5.56
C LEU A 663 -24.81 12.27 -6.40
N LYS A 664 -26.02 11.73 -6.21
CA LYS A 664 -26.46 10.48 -6.88
C LYS A 664 -26.53 10.59 -8.40
N HIS A 665 -26.65 11.82 -8.92
CA HIS A 665 -26.73 12.09 -10.36
C HIS A 665 -25.37 12.39 -11.02
N MET A 666 -24.26 12.29 -10.27
CA MET A 666 -22.91 12.32 -10.86
C MET A 666 -22.64 11.01 -11.62
N VAL A 667 -22.96 11.03 -12.90
CA VAL A 667 -22.80 9.90 -13.81
C VAL A 667 -21.85 10.31 -14.94
N ALA A 668 -20.71 9.62 -15.06
CA ALA A 668 -19.71 9.84 -16.11
C ALA A 668 -19.75 8.70 -17.15
N PRO A 669 -19.47 8.99 -18.43
CA PRO A 669 -19.12 7.95 -19.40
C PRO A 669 -17.73 7.41 -19.07
N VAL A 670 -17.63 6.11 -18.85
CA VAL A 670 -16.36 5.40 -18.72
C VAL A 670 -16.07 4.72 -20.05
N ASP A 671 -14.98 5.12 -20.70
CA ASP A 671 -14.50 4.51 -21.94
C ASP A 671 -13.10 3.93 -21.70
N TYR A 672 -13.05 2.64 -21.34
CA TYR A 672 -11.81 1.95 -21.01
C TYR A 672 -10.76 1.97 -22.15
N SER A 673 -11.20 2.09 -23.40
CA SER A 673 -10.29 2.22 -24.55
C SER A 673 -9.53 3.56 -24.59
N LYS A 674 -9.98 4.55 -23.81
CA LYS A 674 -9.35 5.86 -23.63
C LYS A 674 -8.76 6.03 -22.23
N GLU A 675 -9.48 5.56 -21.21
CA GLU A 675 -9.09 5.68 -19.80
C GLU A 675 -7.78 4.90 -19.52
N TRP A 676 -7.65 3.68 -20.03
CA TRP A 676 -6.47 2.85 -19.77
C TRP A 676 -5.18 3.37 -20.42
N PRO A 677 -5.19 3.84 -21.68
CA PRO A 677 -4.06 4.61 -22.24
C PRO A 677 -3.69 5.83 -21.40
N GLN A 678 -4.67 6.59 -20.90
CA GLN A 678 -4.40 7.74 -20.04
C GLN A 678 -3.69 7.31 -18.74
N ILE A 679 -4.17 6.28 -18.06
CA ILE A 679 -3.57 5.79 -16.80
C ILE A 679 -2.14 5.27 -17.03
N PHE A 680 -1.90 4.57 -18.16
CA PHE A 680 -0.57 4.15 -18.58
C PHE A 680 0.37 5.34 -18.77
N ASP A 681 -0.09 6.37 -19.49
CA ASP A 681 0.67 7.58 -19.78
C ASP A 681 0.94 8.42 -18.54
N GLU A 682 -0.03 8.57 -17.64
CA GLU A 682 0.13 9.26 -16.37
C GLU A 682 1.12 8.51 -15.47
N THR A 683 1.09 7.18 -15.45
CA THR A 683 2.09 6.38 -14.73
C THR A 683 3.49 6.59 -15.30
N TRP A 684 3.63 6.63 -16.61
CA TRP A 684 4.91 6.92 -17.26
C TRP A 684 5.45 8.30 -16.85
N ARG A 685 4.60 9.34 -16.84
CA ARG A 685 4.99 10.69 -16.39
C ARG A 685 5.30 10.74 -14.89
N ALA A 686 4.54 10.03 -14.07
CA ALA A 686 4.76 9.99 -12.62
C ALA A 686 6.16 9.49 -12.26
N TYR A 687 6.66 8.46 -12.97
CA TYR A 687 8.04 7.99 -12.82
C TYR A 687 9.06 8.96 -13.42
N ARG A 688 8.79 9.53 -14.61
CA ARG A 688 9.68 10.53 -15.21
C ARG A 688 9.94 11.72 -14.27
N ASP A 689 8.88 12.19 -13.61
CA ASP A 689 8.90 13.41 -12.80
C ASP A 689 9.22 13.17 -11.32
N GLY A 690 9.30 11.90 -10.89
CA GLY A 690 9.41 11.55 -9.47
C GLY A 690 10.38 10.43 -9.15
N PHE A 691 11.03 9.81 -10.13
CA PHE A 691 12.04 8.80 -9.81
C PHE A 691 13.27 9.46 -9.16
N TYR A 692 13.83 8.80 -8.14
CA TYR A 692 14.89 9.38 -7.30
C TYR A 692 16.17 9.79 -8.05
N LEU A 693 16.40 9.24 -9.25
CA LEU A 693 17.50 9.63 -10.14
C LEU A 693 16.95 10.12 -11.48
N GLU A 694 17.30 11.34 -11.88
CA GLU A 694 16.89 11.88 -13.19
C GLU A 694 17.36 11.01 -14.37
N ASN A 695 18.48 10.31 -14.22
CA ASN A 695 19.00 9.43 -15.28
C ASN A 695 18.28 8.07 -15.36
N MET A 696 17.36 7.75 -14.43
CA MET A 696 16.56 6.52 -14.42
C MET A 696 17.39 5.22 -14.58
N HIS A 697 18.55 5.13 -13.93
CA HIS A 697 19.52 4.03 -14.10
C HIS A 697 20.07 3.84 -15.53
N GLY A 698 19.96 4.87 -16.37
CA GLY A 698 20.43 4.86 -17.75
C GLY A 698 19.49 4.17 -18.74
N VAL A 699 18.24 3.87 -18.35
CA VAL A 699 17.26 3.32 -19.30
C VAL A 699 16.69 4.41 -20.22
N ASP A 700 16.38 4.07 -21.46
CA ASP A 700 15.61 4.94 -22.34
C ASP A 700 14.12 4.87 -21.96
N TRP A 701 13.70 5.78 -21.09
CA TRP A 701 12.33 5.80 -20.58
C TRP A 701 11.29 6.04 -21.69
N LYS A 702 11.62 6.79 -22.75
CA LYS A 702 10.72 7.02 -23.88
C LYS A 702 10.54 5.75 -24.70
N ALA A 703 11.63 5.05 -25.01
CA ALA A 703 11.55 3.76 -25.71
C ALA A 703 10.76 2.71 -24.91
N LEU A 704 10.84 2.73 -23.57
CA LEU A 704 10.03 1.87 -22.72
C LEU A 704 8.53 2.18 -22.79
N LYS A 705 8.14 3.46 -22.89
CA LYS A 705 6.74 3.85 -23.16
C LYS A 705 6.24 3.23 -24.45
N GLU A 706 7.00 3.36 -25.53
CA GLU A 706 6.64 2.84 -26.86
C GLU A 706 6.52 1.32 -26.84
N LYS A 707 7.51 0.63 -26.26
CA LYS A 707 7.55 -0.83 -26.16
C LYS A 707 6.34 -1.41 -25.40
N TYR A 708 6.01 -0.88 -24.23
CA TYR A 708 4.90 -1.40 -23.42
C TYR A 708 3.55 -0.85 -23.87
N GLY A 709 3.51 0.35 -24.43
CA GLY A 709 2.32 0.97 -25.03
C GLY A 709 1.70 0.12 -26.14
N GLN A 710 2.49 -0.66 -26.88
CA GLN A 710 2.00 -1.61 -27.89
C GLN A 710 1.07 -2.71 -27.32
N LEU A 711 1.10 -2.95 -26.01
CA LEU A 711 0.23 -3.92 -25.34
C LEU A 711 -1.11 -3.31 -24.91
N VAL A 712 -1.17 -2.00 -24.68
CA VAL A 712 -2.35 -1.32 -24.10
C VAL A 712 -3.64 -1.54 -24.90
N PRO A 713 -3.66 -1.50 -26.26
CA PRO A 713 -4.87 -1.78 -27.04
C PRO A 713 -5.45 -3.19 -26.83
N TYR A 714 -4.63 -4.12 -26.34
CA TYR A 714 -5.02 -5.51 -26.10
C TYR A 714 -5.53 -5.76 -24.69
N ALA A 715 -5.40 -4.81 -23.76
CA ALA A 715 -6.00 -4.93 -22.44
C ALA A 715 -7.52 -5.12 -22.58
N LYS A 716 -8.08 -6.09 -21.84
CA LYS A 716 -9.54 -6.34 -21.76
C LYS A 716 -10.08 -6.35 -20.34
N THR A 717 -9.19 -6.25 -19.36
CA THR A 717 -9.50 -6.05 -17.95
C THR A 717 -8.56 -5.01 -17.34
N ARG A 718 -8.94 -4.45 -16.19
CA ARG A 718 -8.07 -3.54 -15.46
C ARG A 718 -6.77 -4.23 -15.00
N ILE A 719 -6.78 -5.53 -14.72
CA ILE A 719 -5.57 -6.28 -14.34
C ILE A 719 -4.61 -6.48 -15.53
N ASP A 720 -5.11 -6.52 -16.76
CA ASP A 720 -4.24 -6.51 -17.95
C ASP A 720 -3.43 -5.21 -18.01
N LEU A 721 -4.07 -4.07 -17.74
CA LEU A 721 -3.37 -2.79 -17.66
C LEU A 721 -2.33 -2.80 -16.51
N ASN A 722 -2.66 -3.36 -15.34
CA ASN A 722 -1.68 -3.53 -14.25
C ASN A 722 -0.46 -4.33 -14.72
N TYR A 723 -0.68 -5.43 -15.44
CA TYR A 723 0.38 -6.28 -15.94
C TYR A 723 1.31 -5.54 -16.93
N ILE A 724 0.74 -4.71 -17.80
CA ILE A 724 1.51 -3.88 -18.75
C ILE A 724 2.34 -2.83 -18.01
N ILE A 725 1.72 -2.07 -17.10
CA ILE A 725 2.39 -1.05 -16.30
C ILE A 725 3.50 -1.68 -15.45
N ALA A 726 3.21 -2.81 -14.80
CA ALA A 726 4.17 -3.59 -14.02
C ALA A 726 5.40 -3.96 -14.84
N GLY A 727 5.21 -4.43 -16.07
CA GLY A 727 6.31 -4.74 -16.99
C GLY A 727 7.18 -3.52 -17.30
N MET A 728 6.56 -2.35 -17.53
CA MET A 728 7.27 -1.09 -17.82
C MET A 728 8.11 -0.61 -16.64
N ILE A 729 7.51 -0.49 -15.45
CA ILE A 729 8.20 0.05 -14.27
C ILE A 729 9.29 -0.90 -13.75
N ALA A 730 9.14 -2.20 -13.96
CA ALA A 730 10.11 -3.21 -13.52
C ALA A 730 11.46 -3.12 -14.25
N GLU A 731 11.51 -2.48 -15.43
CA GLU A 731 12.76 -2.27 -16.19
C GLU A 731 13.73 -1.29 -15.50
N LEU A 732 13.24 -0.52 -14.51
CA LEU A 732 14.07 0.37 -13.69
C LEU A 732 14.95 -0.37 -12.68
N ALA A 733 14.84 -1.71 -12.57
CA ALA A 733 15.75 -2.54 -11.79
C ALA A 733 15.83 -2.19 -10.30
N CYS A 734 14.77 -1.63 -9.72
CA CYS A 734 14.73 -1.20 -8.32
C CYS A 734 13.55 -1.82 -7.55
N GLY A 735 13.71 -1.90 -6.23
CA GLY A 735 12.63 -2.16 -5.30
C GLY A 735 11.59 -1.05 -5.32
N HIS A 736 10.49 -1.26 -4.60
CA HIS A 736 9.50 -0.22 -4.33
C HIS A 736 8.76 0.40 -5.53
N ALA A 737 9.02 -0.09 -6.75
CA ALA A 737 8.26 0.25 -7.93
C ALA A 737 6.91 -0.49 -7.92
N TYR A 738 5.87 0.13 -7.35
CA TYR A 738 4.58 -0.55 -7.14
C TYR A 738 3.45 0.02 -7.99
N ILE A 739 2.57 -0.88 -8.43
CA ILE A 739 1.28 -0.59 -9.04
C ILE A 739 0.25 -1.51 -8.40
N ASN A 740 -0.73 -0.93 -7.70
CA ASN A 740 -1.90 -1.66 -7.21
C ASN A 740 -3.11 -1.28 -8.10
N PRO A 741 -3.98 -2.24 -8.45
CA PRO A 741 -5.12 -1.96 -9.32
C PRO A 741 -6.07 -0.95 -8.68
N GLY A 742 -6.63 -0.07 -9.51
CA GLY A 742 -7.80 0.71 -9.14
C GLY A 742 -9.06 -0.16 -9.13
N GLN A 743 -10.19 0.40 -9.53
CA GLN A 743 -11.46 -0.31 -9.48
C GLN A 743 -11.51 -1.54 -10.42
N THR A 744 -11.71 -2.73 -9.85
CA THR A 744 -11.92 -3.99 -10.58
C THR A 744 -13.27 -4.63 -10.22
N PRO A 745 -14.02 -5.19 -11.18
CA PRO A 745 -15.11 -6.11 -10.87
C PRO A 745 -14.56 -7.31 -10.08
N ARG A 746 -15.22 -7.67 -8.97
CA ARG A 746 -14.87 -8.85 -8.17
C ARG A 746 -16.11 -9.44 -7.52
N PRO A 747 -16.16 -10.77 -7.34
CA PRO A 747 -17.19 -11.40 -6.53
C PRO A 747 -17.06 -10.96 -5.07
N GLU A 748 -18.18 -11.00 -4.33
CA GLU A 748 -18.20 -10.69 -2.91
C GLU A 748 -17.52 -11.82 -2.12
N LYS A 749 -16.51 -11.49 -1.31
CA LYS A 749 -15.80 -12.48 -0.47
C LYS A 749 -16.72 -12.99 0.63
N ILE A 750 -16.67 -14.30 0.89
CA ILE A 750 -17.41 -14.95 1.97
C ILE A 750 -16.44 -15.32 3.09
N SER A 751 -16.55 -14.65 4.24
CA SER A 751 -15.65 -14.90 5.38
C SER A 751 -15.81 -16.32 5.94
N MET A 752 -14.70 -17.06 6.01
CA MET A 752 -14.68 -18.41 6.56
C MET A 752 -14.66 -18.39 8.09
N GLY A 753 -15.50 -19.21 8.73
CA GLY A 753 -15.42 -19.44 10.17
C GLY A 753 -14.32 -20.44 10.50
N LEU A 754 -13.33 -20.01 11.27
CA LEU A 754 -12.23 -20.85 11.76
C LEU A 754 -12.34 -21.04 13.27
N LEU A 755 -11.88 -22.20 13.77
CA LEU A 755 -12.12 -22.62 15.15
C LEU A 755 -10.92 -22.38 16.08
N GLY A 756 -9.81 -21.84 15.57
CA GLY A 756 -8.54 -21.74 16.30
C GLY A 756 -7.92 -23.11 16.56
N ALA A 757 -8.01 -24.04 15.60
CA ALA A 757 -7.60 -25.43 15.79
C ALA A 757 -7.19 -26.15 14.49
N GLU A 758 -6.25 -27.10 14.62
CA GLU A 758 -5.90 -28.05 13.58
C GLU A 758 -6.82 -29.28 13.68
N LEU A 759 -7.39 -29.71 12.55
CA LEU A 759 -8.42 -30.75 12.49
C LEU A 759 -8.06 -31.83 11.47
N SER A 760 -8.38 -33.09 11.77
CA SER A 760 -8.29 -34.21 10.83
C SER A 760 -9.59 -35.00 10.73
N ARG A 761 -9.83 -35.57 9.55
CA ARG A 761 -11.01 -36.41 9.30
C ARG A 761 -10.71 -37.85 9.73
N ASP A 762 -11.51 -38.36 10.65
CA ASP A 762 -11.42 -39.74 11.12
C ASP A 762 -12.13 -40.72 10.17
N LYS A 763 -11.79 -42.01 10.25
CA LYS A 763 -12.41 -43.08 9.44
C LYS A 763 -13.92 -43.20 9.67
N SER A 764 -14.42 -42.77 10.83
CA SER A 764 -15.85 -42.67 11.12
C SER A 764 -16.56 -41.60 10.29
N GLY A 765 -15.83 -40.65 9.70
CA GLY A 765 -16.36 -39.48 9.00
C GLY A 765 -16.57 -38.25 9.88
N TYR A 766 -16.37 -38.35 11.19
CA TYR A 766 -16.29 -37.18 12.10
C TYR A 766 -14.88 -36.57 12.09
N TYR A 767 -14.72 -35.38 12.68
CA TYR A 767 -13.44 -34.65 12.66
C TYR A 767 -12.85 -34.60 14.06
N ARG A 768 -11.60 -35.02 14.21
CA ARG A 768 -10.84 -34.96 15.45
C ARG A 768 -10.17 -33.60 15.57
N ILE A 769 -10.19 -33.02 16.75
CA ILE A 769 -9.40 -31.85 17.12
C ILE A 769 -7.99 -32.32 17.42
N ASP A 770 -7.05 -32.10 16.50
CA ASP A 770 -5.66 -32.53 16.67
C ASP A 770 -4.90 -31.58 17.59
N LYS A 771 -5.17 -30.28 17.46
CA LYS A 771 -4.51 -29.24 18.25
C LYS A 771 -5.41 -28.03 18.42
N ILE A 772 -5.43 -27.44 19.61
CA ILE A 772 -6.09 -26.15 19.86
C ILE A 772 -5.00 -25.08 19.95
N LEU A 773 -5.11 -24.03 19.14
CA LEU A 773 -4.14 -22.93 19.14
C LEU A 773 -4.39 -22.06 20.37
N PRO A 774 -3.43 -21.95 21.31
CA PRO A 774 -3.64 -21.11 22.48
C PRO A 774 -3.49 -19.63 22.10
N GLY A 775 -4.25 -18.80 22.81
CA GLY A 775 -4.36 -17.37 22.53
C GLY A 775 -3.87 -16.48 23.67
N ALA A 776 -4.20 -15.19 23.59
CA ALA A 776 -3.95 -14.22 24.65
C ALA A 776 -5.25 -13.57 25.11
N VAL A 777 -5.55 -13.63 26.41
CA VAL A 777 -6.85 -13.21 26.97
C VAL A 777 -7.13 -11.71 26.88
N TYR A 778 -6.09 -10.89 26.69
CA TYR A 778 -6.19 -9.43 26.61
C TYR A 778 -6.44 -8.92 25.19
N SER A 779 -6.44 -9.80 24.18
CA SER A 779 -6.65 -9.42 22.78
C SER A 779 -7.81 -10.20 22.16
N LYS A 780 -8.73 -9.48 21.52
CA LYS A 780 -9.84 -10.08 20.78
C LYS A 780 -9.33 -10.91 19.59
N GLU A 781 -8.33 -10.40 18.88
CA GLU A 781 -7.74 -11.06 17.71
C GLU A 781 -6.95 -12.31 18.07
N LEU A 782 -6.42 -12.39 19.30
CA LEU A 782 -5.72 -13.57 19.82
C LEU A 782 -6.65 -14.46 20.68
N ARG A 783 -7.98 -14.32 20.56
CA ARG A 783 -8.91 -15.18 21.28
C ARG A 783 -9.26 -16.42 20.45
N SER A 784 -8.74 -17.58 20.85
CA SER A 784 -9.04 -18.85 20.18
C SER A 784 -10.45 -19.36 20.54
N PRO A 785 -11.35 -19.62 19.56
CA PRO A 785 -12.75 -19.94 19.80
C PRO A 785 -13.01 -21.14 20.73
N LEU A 786 -12.15 -22.17 20.68
CA LEU A 786 -12.32 -23.38 21.49
C LEU A 786 -11.74 -23.27 22.92
N THR A 787 -11.08 -22.15 23.24
CA THR A 787 -10.43 -21.95 24.55
C THR A 787 -11.31 -21.20 25.57
N GLU A 788 -12.55 -20.89 25.20
CA GLU A 788 -13.47 -20.19 26.10
C GLU A 788 -13.77 -21.01 27.37
N GLN A 789 -13.84 -20.31 28.51
CA GLN A 789 -14.11 -20.95 29.78
C GLN A 789 -15.53 -21.54 29.79
N GLY A 790 -15.64 -22.79 30.21
CA GLY A 790 -16.93 -23.51 30.30
C GLY A 790 -17.30 -24.32 29.06
N LEU A 791 -16.52 -24.31 27.98
CA LEU A 791 -16.77 -25.19 26.82
C LEU A 791 -16.36 -26.65 27.06
N ASP A 792 -15.38 -26.88 27.94
CA ASP A 792 -14.79 -28.21 28.22
C ASP A 792 -14.35 -28.96 26.94
N VAL A 793 -13.85 -28.24 25.93
CA VAL A 793 -13.31 -28.80 24.67
C VAL A 793 -11.81 -29.01 24.79
N LYS A 794 -11.33 -30.20 24.38
CA LYS A 794 -9.92 -30.57 24.46
C LYS A 794 -9.43 -31.23 23.17
N GLU A 795 -8.12 -31.22 22.99
CA GLU A 795 -7.44 -32.00 21.96
C GLU A 795 -7.80 -33.50 22.10
N GLY A 796 -8.02 -34.15 20.97
CA GLY A 796 -8.49 -35.53 20.88
C GLY A 796 -10.02 -35.70 20.83
N ASP A 797 -10.80 -34.67 21.19
CA ASP A 797 -12.26 -34.69 21.02
C ASP A 797 -12.66 -34.67 19.53
N TYR A 798 -13.90 -35.07 19.26
CA TYR A 798 -14.49 -35.16 17.93
C TYR A 798 -15.63 -34.15 17.75
N ILE A 799 -15.59 -33.37 16.68
CA ILE A 799 -16.71 -32.55 16.22
C ILE A 799 -17.63 -33.43 15.37
N VAL A 800 -18.78 -33.77 15.94
CA VAL A 800 -19.75 -34.69 15.32
C VAL A 800 -20.84 -33.96 14.52
N ALA A 801 -21.13 -32.69 14.86
CA ALA A 801 -22.03 -31.84 14.10
C ALA A 801 -21.69 -30.34 14.24
N VAL A 802 -22.03 -29.56 13.21
CA VAL A 802 -21.99 -28.08 13.19
C VAL A 802 -23.39 -27.59 12.89
N ASP A 803 -23.97 -26.75 13.75
CA ASP A 803 -25.36 -26.29 13.69
C ASP A 803 -26.38 -27.43 13.50
N GLY A 804 -26.15 -28.55 14.20
CA GLY A 804 -26.98 -29.75 14.12
C GLY A 804 -26.80 -30.58 12.84
N ILE A 805 -25.98 -30.15 11.88
CA ILE A 805 -25.66 -30.92 10.67
C ILE A 805 -24.48 -31.84 10.98
N SER A 806 -24.69 -33.15 10.85
CA SER A 806 -23.64 -34.15 11.09
C SER A 806 -22.45 -33.93 10.17
N THR A 807 -21.24 -33.90 10.73
CA THR A 807 -20.01 -33.69 9.95
C THR A 807 -19.70 -34.86 8.99
N ARG A 808 -20.33 -36.02 9.18
CA ARG A 808 -20.28 -37.15 8.22
C ARG A 808 -20.89 -36.84 6.86
N SER A 809 -21.80 -35.87 6.80
CA SER A 809 -22.43 -35.42 5.55
C SER A 809 -21.46 -34.71 4.61
N VAL A 810 -20.28 -34.32 5.11
CA VAL A 810 -19.25 -33.62 4.34
C VAL A 810 -17.91 -34.36 4.40
N ASP A 811 -17.18 -34.28 3.31
CA ASP A 811 -15.79 -34.73 3.14
C ASP A 811 -14.77 -33.70 3.68
N ASN A 812 -15.20 -32.45 3.86
CA ASN A 812 -14.43 -31.37 4.47
C ASN A 812 -15.33 -30.54 5.41
N ILE A 813 -14.95 -30.44 6.70
CA ILE A 813 -15.74 -29.74 7.72
C ILE A 813 -15.92 -28.25 7.43
N TYR A 814 -14.95 -27.61 6.76
CA TYR A 814 -15.00 -26.19 6.46
C TYR A 814 -16.16 -25.84 5.52
N LYS A 815 -16.74 -26.81 4.79
CA LYS A 815 -18.00 -26.62 4.03
C LYS A 815 -19.15 -26.15 4.93
N LEU A 816 -19.18 -26.60 6.19
CA LEU A 816 -20.21 -26.21 7.17
C LEU A 816 -19.88 -24.88 7.89
N LEU A 817 -18.67 -24.36 7.69
CA LEU A 817 -18.18 -23.14 8.34
C LEU A 817 -18.05 -21.94 7.38
N VAL A 818 -18.43 -22.11 6.11
CA VAL A 818 -18.53 -21.01 5.14
C VAL A 818 -19.52 -19.95 5.67
N GLY A 819 -19.09 -18.69 5.74
CA GLY A 819 -19.93 -17.59 6.21
C GLY A 819 -20.17 -17.56 7.73
N LYS A 820 -19.40 -18.31 8.53
CA LYS A 820 -19.55 -18.41 9.98
C LYS A 820 -18.57 -17.55 10.79
N ALA A 821 -17.73 -16.75 10.13
CA ALA A 821 -16.85 -15.82 10.83
C ALA A 821 -17.68 -14.78 11.61
N ASP A 822 -17.35 -14.59 12.90
CA ASP A 822 -18.08 -13.73 13.83
C ASP A 822 -19.59 -14.03 13.97
N VAL A 823 -20.00 -15.25 13.62
CA VAL A 823 -21.37 -15.75 13.78
C VAL A 823 -21.39 -16.88 14.81
N LEU A 824 -22.18 -16.71 15.88
CA LEU A 824 -22.36 -17.77 16.89
C LEU A 824 -22.76 -19.08 16.22
N THR A 825 -21.98 -20.12 16.48
CA THR A 825 -22.09 -21.43 15.83
C THR A 825 -22.15 -22.52 16.91
N GLU A 826 -23.14 -23.42 16.82
CA GLU A 826 -23.25 -24.56 17.73
C GLU A 826 -22.37 -25.71 17.21
N LEU A 827 -21.49 -26.23 18.06
CA LEU A 827 -20.74 -27.45 17.81
C LEU A 827 -21.26 -28.56 18.72
N SER A 828 -21.43 -29.74 18.15
CA SER A 828 -21.66 -30.97 18.90
C SER A 828 -20.33 -31.72 19.01
N VAL A 829 -19.84 -31.89 20.23
CA VAL A 829 -18.50 -32.42 20.53
C VAL A 829 -18.61 -33.70 21.38
N SER A 830 -17.81 -34.71 21.05
CA SER A 830 -17.78 -36.01 21.75
C SER A 830 -16.35 -36.41 22.07
N GLY A 831 -16.14 -37.12 23.18
CA GLY A 831 -14.81 -37.68 23.53
C GLY A 831 -14.43 -38.92 22.70
N SER A 832 -15.31 -39.38 21.81
CA SER A 832 -15.11 -40.54 20.95
C SER A 832 -15.70 -40.28 19.55
N PRO A 833 -15.33 -41.06 18.50
CA PRO A 833 -15.90 -40.90 17.16
C PRO A 833 -17.34 -41.42 17.05
N SER A 834 -18.22 -40.95 17.93
CA SER A 834 -19.59 -41.44 18.13
C SER A 834 -20.49 -40.31 18.65
N GLU A 835 -21.76 -40.34 18.26
CA GLU A 835 -22.80 -39.42 18.77
C GLU A 835 -23.22 -39.70 20.22
N LYS A 836 -22.81 -40.82 20.81
CA LYS A 836 -23.03 -41.10 22.23
C LYS A 836 -22.24 -40.11 23.08
N GLU A 837 -22.86 -39.61 24.15
CA GLU A 837 -22.24 -38.68 25.11
C GLU A 837 -21.76 -37.36 24.49
N THR A 838 -22.43 -36.94 23.41
CA THR A 838 -22.19 -35.65 22.76
C THR A 838 -22.66 -34.51 23.66
N ARG A 839 -21.83 -33.48 23.79
CA ARG A 839 -22.20 -32.19 24.39
C ARG A 839 -22.29 -31.11 23.32
N LYS A 840 -23.19 -30.15 23.53
CA LYS A 840 -23.34 -28.99 22.66
C LYS A 840 -22.64 -27.80 23.28
N VAL A 841 -21.85 -27.11 22.46
CA VAL A 841 -21.14 -25.88 22.83
C VAL A 841 -21.41 -24.82 21.78
N VAL A 842 -21.41 -23.54 22.17
CA VAL A 842 -21.56 -22.42 21.23
C VAL A 842 -20.24 -21.67 21.20
N VAL A 843 -19.72 -21.46 20.01
CA VAL A 843 -18.45 -20.76 19.77
C VAL A 843 -18.69 -19.56 18.87
N ASN A 844 -17.74 -18.61 18.88
CA ASN A 844 -17.68 -17.54 17.90
C ASN A 844 -16.47 -17.78 16.98
N PRO A 845 -16.64 -18.42 15.81
CA PRO A 845 -15.55 -18.66 14.88
C PRO A 845 -14.92 -17.35 14.41
N ILE A 846 -13.62 -17.37 14.13
CA ILE A 846 -12.85 -16.20 13.68
C ILE A 846 -12.58 -16.26 12.17
N GLU A 847 -12.39 -15.11 11.52
CA GLU A 847 -12.09 -15.06 10.09
C GLU A 847 -10.66 -15.50 9.72
N ASN A 848 -9.71 -15.33 10.65
CA ASN A 848 -8.28 -15.49 10.42
C ASN A 848 -7.57 -16.06 11.65
N GLU A 849 -6.87 -17.18 11.48
CA GLU A 849 -6.08 -17.83 12.54
C GLU A 849 -4.60 -17.41 12.54
N TYR A 850 -4.11 -16.67 11.54
CA TYR A 850 -2.70 -16.28 11.44
C TYR A 850 -2.17 -15.57 12.70
N PRO A 851 -2.89 -14.63 13.33
CA PRO A 851 -2.42 -14.02 14.58
C PRO A 851 -2.16 -15.03 15.70
N LEU A 852 -2.96 -16.10 15.79
CA LEU A 852 -2.75 -17.18 16.77
C LEU A 852 -1.48 -17.97 16.44
N TYR A 853 -1.30 -18.41 15.19
CA TYR A 853 -0.08 -19.13 14.78
C TYR A 853 1.17 -18.30 15.03
N HIS A 854 1.12 -17.02 14.66
CA HIS A 854 2.23 -16.09 14.83
C HIS A 854 2.60 -15.87 16.30
N TYR A 855 1.59 -15.58 17.14
CA TYR A 855 1.78 -15.44 18.58
C TYR A 855 2.43 -16.69 19.20
N ASN A 856 1.93 -17.87 18.84
CA ASN A 856 2.46 -19.14 19.32
C ASN A 856 3.91 -19.38 18.92
N TRP A 857 4.27 -19.05 17.68
CA TRP A 857 5.64 -19.15 17.19
C TRP A 857 6.60 -18.26 18.01
N VAL A 858 6.22 -17.00 18.26
CA VAL A 858 7.04 -16.10 19.10
C VAL A 858 7.18 -16.64 20.53
N GLN A 859 6.07 -17.04 21.16
CA GLN A 859 6.09 -17.58 22.53
C GLN A 859 6.91 -18.87 22.65
N GLU A 860 6.87 -19.73 21.63
CA GLU A 860 7.69 -20.93 21.56
C GLU A 860 9.18 -20.59 21.49
N ASN A 861 9.57 -19.62 20.64
CA ASN A 861 10.97 -19.20 20.54
C ASN A 861 11.49 -18.60 21.86
N ILE A 862 10.68 -17.78 22.55
CA ILE A 862 11.01 -17.28 23.90
C ILE A 862 11.28 -18.46 24.85
N ARG A 863 10.37 -19.45 24.89
CA ARG A 863 10.50 -20.62 25.77
C ARG A 863 11.71 -21.49 25.41
N LYS A 864 12.03 -21.65 24.12
CA LYS A 864 13.21 -22.38 23.65
C LYS A 864 14.50 -21.71 24.13
N VAL A 865 14.63 -20.39 23.94
CA VAL A 865 15.81 -19.61 24.38
C VAL A 865 15.94 -19.61 25.90
N GLU A 866 14.85 -19.37 26.62
CA GLU A 866 14.83 -19.39 28.09
C GLU A 866 15.32 -20.76 28.62
N LYS A 867 14.78 -21.85 28.08
CA LYS A 867 15.16 -23.22 28.49
C LYS A 867 16.61 -23.53 28.16
N ALA A 868 17.07 -23.22 26.94
CA ALA A 868 18.41 -23.54 26.47
C ALA A 868 19.51 -22.73 27.19
N THR A 869 19.17 -21.56 27.72
CA THR A 869 20.13 -20.66 28.37
C THR A 869 19.97 -20.57 29.88
N HIS A 870 19.08 -21.39 30.46
CA HIS A 870 18.69 -21.32 31.87
C HIS A 870 18.24 -19.91 32.29
N GLY A 871 17.50 -19.25 31.40
CA GLY A 871 16.91 -17.93 31.59
C GLY A 871 17.89 -16.76 31.54
N ARG A 872 19.12 -16.99 31.07
CA ARG A 872 20.17 -15.94 30.99
C ARG A 872 20.06 -15.07 29.74
N VAL A 873 19.49 -15.57 28.65
CA VAL A 873 19.38 -14.84 27.38
C VAL A 873 17.92 -14.56 27.09
N GLY A 874 17.60 -13.32 26.75
CA GLY A 874 16.27 -12.91 26.30
C GLY A 874 16.09 -13.07 24.79
N TYR A 875 14.84 -13.12 24.34
CA TYR A 875 14.48 -13.14 22.93
C TYR A 875 13.38 -12.12 22.66
N ILE A 876 13.50 -11.37 21.58
CA ILE A 876 12.44 -10.50 21.04
C ILE A 876 12.26 -10.75 19.55
N TYR A 877 11.05 -10.51 19.06
CA TYR A 877 10.73 -10.55 17.64
C TYR A 877 10.15 -9.20 17.20
N ILE A 878 10.55 -8.73 16.02
CA ILE A 878 10.11 -7.45 15.45
C ILE A 878 9.51 -7.74 14.05
N PRO A 879 8.16 -7.74 13.89
CA PRO A 879 7.49 -8.15 12.65
C PRO A 879 7.61 -7.16 11.50
N ASP A 880 7.74 -5.88 11.79
CA ASP A 880 7.89 -4.80 10.81
C ASP A 880 8.63 -3.62 11.45
N MET A 881 8.84 -2.54 10.69
CA MET A 881 9.40 -1.29 11.22
C MET A 881 8.34 -0.18 11.21
N GLY A 882 7.09 -0.54 11.50
CA GLY A 882 5.97 0.36 11.65
C GLY A 882 5.50 0.48 13.10
N VAL A 883 4.23 0.86 13.27
CA VAL A 883 3.61 0.99 14.60
C VAL A 883 3.52 -0.36 15.30
N GLU A 884 3.20 -1.44 14.57
CA GLU A 884 3.11 -2.76 15.20
C GLU A 884 4.48 -3.30 15.60
N GLY A 885 5.52 -3.10 14.79
CA GLY A 885 6.90 -3.37 15.15
C GLY A 885 7.33 -2.67 16.44
N LEU A 886 6.95 -1.40 16.64
CA LEU A 886 7.19 -0.70 17.91
C LEU A 886 6.39 -1.29 19.08
N ASN A 887 5.13 -1.71 18.84
CA ASN A 887 4.32 -2.37 19.86
C ASN A 887 4.94 -3.70 20.29
N GLU A 888 5.35 -4.56 19.35
CA GLU A 888 6.01 -5.84 19.65
C GLU A 888 7.39 -5.63 20.30
N PHE A 889 8.16 -4.64 19.82
CA PHE A 889 9.41 -4.26 20.48
C PHE A 889 9.15 -3.88 21.93
N ALA A 890 8.19 -3.00 22.24
CA ALA A 890 7.87 -2.65 23.62
C ALA A 890 7.34 -3.86 24.42
N ARG A 891 6.50 -4.70 23.81
CA ARG A 891 5.90 -5.89 24.43
C ARG A 891 6.94 -6.90 24.88
N TYR A 892 8.02 -7.09 24.10
CA TYR A 892 9.03 -8.10 24.40
C TYR A 892 10.35 -7.53 24.94
N PHE A 893 10.76 -6.31 24.60
CA PHE A 893 12.04 -5.75 25.04
C PHE A 893 12.06 -5.43 26.54
N TYR A 894 11.10 -4.64 27.03
CA TYR A 894 11.13 -4.18 28.42
C TYR A 894 11.01 -5.33 29.44
N PRO A 895 10.21 -6.39 29.21
CA PRO A 895 10.18 -7.55 30.10
C PRO A 895 11.46 -8.41 30.10
N GLN A 896 12.38 -8.21 29.15
CA GLN A 896 13.61 -9.00 28.99
C GLN A 896 14.87 -8.25 29.49
N LEU A 897 14.70 -7.12 30.16
CA LEU A 897 15.82 -6.28 30.64
C LEU A 897 16.60 -6.89 31.81
N ASP A 898 16.05 -7.90 32.48
CA ASP A 898 16.74 -8.67 33.53
C ASP A 898 17.72 -9.70 32.96
N LYS A 899 17.65 -9.98 31.65
CA LYS A 899 18.49 -10.96 30.97
C LYS A 899 19.90 -10.44 30.75
N GLU A 900 20.88 -11.34 30.71
CA GLU A 900 22.30 -11.01 30.56
C GLU A 900 22.73 -10.73 29.11
N ALA A 901 21.97 -11.22 28.13
CA ALA A 901 22.15 -10.99 26.69
C ALA A 901 20.78 -11.02 25.99
N LEU A 902 20.73 -10.59 24.73
CA LEU A 902 19.50 -10.48 23.96
C LEU A 902 19.67 -11.03 22.54
N ILE A 903 18.77 -11.93 22.14
CA ILE A 903 18.55 -12.29 20.74
C ILE A 903 17.42 -11.42 20.19
N ILE A 904 17.69 -10.76 19.07
CA ILE A 904 16.74 -9.89 18.36
C ILE A 904 16.44 -10.59 17.05
N ASP A 905 15.17 -10.92 16.82
CA ASP A 905 14.74 -11.62 15.62
C ASP A 905 14.01 -10.66 14.67
N ASP A 906 14.69 -10.35 13.56
CA ASP A 906 14.25 -9.48 12.47
C ASP A 906 13.88 -10.30 11.22
N ARG A 907 13.80 -11.63 11.34
CA ARG A 907 13.40 -12.53 10.25
C ARG A 907 11.98 -12.20 9.79
N ALA A 908 11.78 -12.13 8.48
CA ALA A 908 10.50 -11.74 7.88
C ALA A 908 9.98 -10.35 8.27
N ASN A 909 10.85 -9.44 8.71
CA ASN A 909 10.47 -8.06 9.00
C ASN A 909 9.93 -7.35 7.74
N GLY A 910 8.70 -6.81 7.81
CA GLY A 910 7.99 -6.18 6.70
C GLY A 910 8.47 -4.77 6.29
N GLY A 911 9.38 -4.15 7.05
CA GLY A 911 9.87 -2.80 6.82
C GLY A 911 8.96 -1.70 7.35
N GLY A 912 9.29 -0.44 7.04
CA GLY A 912 8.64 0.74 7.62
C GLY A 912 9.60 1.92 7.69
N ASN A 913 9.74 2.55 8.86
CA ASN A 913 10.61 3.71 9.07
C ASN A 913 11.08 3.93 10.52
N VAL A 914 10.83 2.99 11.44
CA VAL A 914 11.14 3.16 12.88
C VAL A 914 12.46 2.51 13.31
N SER A 915 13.20 1.87 12.40
CA SER A 915 14.48 1.24 12.73
C SER A 915 15.48 2.19 13.43
N PRO A 916 15.58 3.50 13.09
CA PRO A 916 16.49 4.40 13.80
C PRO A 916 16.13 4.56 15.29
N MET A 917 14.83 4.54 15.62
CA MET A 917 14.35 4.65 16.99
C MET A 917 14.77 3.43 17.81
N ILE A 918 14.69 2.24 17.22
CA ILE A 918 15.08 0.98 17.85
C ILE A 918 16.61 0.92 18.02
N ILE A 919 17.37 1.25 16.98
CA ILE A 919 18.84 1.30 17.02
C ILE A 919 19.32 2.26 18.13
N GLU A 920 18.70 3.43 18.29
CA GLU A 920 19.01 4.36 19.39
C GLU A 920 18.88 3.69 20.77
N ARG A 921 17.83 2.89 21.01
CA ARG A 921 17.66 2.16 22.29
C ARG A 921 18.73 1.09 22.47
N LEU A 922 19.06 0.36 21.41
CA LEU A 922 20.06 -0.71 21.45
C LEU A 922 21.49 -0.18 21.65
N LEU A 923 21.76 1.07 21.29
CA LEU A 923 23.05 1.74 21.47
C LEU A 923 23.29 2.29 22.88
N ARG A 924 22.26 2.35 23.74
CA ARG A 924 22.39 2.92 25.08
C ARG A 924 23.47 2.20 25.90
N GLN A 925 24.29 2.98 26.57
CA GLN A 925 25.31 2.52 27.52
C GLN A 925 25.07 3.19 28.87
N PRO A 926 25.05 2.44 29.99
CA PRO A 926 24.91 3.06 31.30
C PRO A 926 26.15 3.87 31.63
N TYR A 927 25.97 5.16 31.90
CA TYR A 927 27.02 6.05 32.39
C TYR A 927 26.86 6.39 33.87
N ARG A 928 25.71 6.06 34.46
CA ARG A 928 25.41 6.22 35.88
C ARG A 928 24.51 5.09 36.35
N MET A 929 24.67 4.68 37.62
CA MET A 929 23.80 3.70 38.27
C MET A 929 23.08 4.31 39.47
N THR A 930 21.92 3.76 39.83
CA THR A 930 21.10 4.20 40.97
C THR A 930 20.88 3.07 41.96
N MET A 931 20.71 3.43 43.24
CA MET A 931 20.35 2.52 44.32
C MET A 931 19.21 3.12 45.15
N MET A 932 18.41 2.28 45.81
CA MET A 932 17.38 2.72 46.75
C MET A 932 17.58 2.06 48.11
N ARG A 933 17.37 2.83 49.19
CA ARG A 933 17.45 2.29 50.57
C ARG A 933 16.45 1.14 50.73
N GLY A 934 16.94 0.00 51.22
CA GLY A 934 16.10 -1.20 51.43
C GLY A 934 15.83 -2.04 50.18
N SER A 935 16.43 -1.70 49.02
CA SER A 935 16.34 -2.48 47.78
C SER A 935 17.70 -3.07 47.43
N THR A 936 17.70 -4.30 46.90
CA THR A 936 18.88 -4.91 46.25
C THR A 936 18.93 -4.63 44.74
N LYS A 937 17.87 -4.03 44.17
CA LYS A 937 17.84 -3.64 42.76
C LYS A 937 18.70 -2.40 42.54
N THR A 938 19.50 -2.45 41.48
CA THR A 938 20.22 -1.29 40.95
C THR A 938 19.57 -0.87 39.64
N GLY A 939 19.47 0.44 39.40
CA GLY A 939 18.98 1.00 38.13
C GLY A 939 20.12 1.50 37.26
N THR A 940 19.90 1.55 35.96
CA THR A 940 20.82 2.15 34.98
C THR A 940 20.35 3.55 34.59
N ILE A 941 21.28 4.39 34.13
CA ILE A 941 21.00 5.66 33.47
C ILE A 941 21.84 5.70 32.18
N PRO A 942 21.20 5.73 30.99
CA PRO A 942 19.75 5.78 30.75
C PRO A 942 19.00 4.57 31.33
N ASP A 943 17.74 4.79 31.72
CA ASP A 943 16.87 3.70 32.19
C ASP A 943 16.55 2.72 31.05
N ALA A 944 16.04 1.53 31.38
CA ALA A 944 15.68 0.50 30.41
C ALA A 944 16.81 0.12 29.42
N THR A 945 18.05 0.05 29.90
CA THR A 945 19.23 -0.25 29.06
C THR A 945 19.60 -1.73 29.12
N GLN A 946 19.67 -2.39 27.96
CA GLN A 946 20.22 -3.74 27.85
C GLN A 946 21.75 -3.69 27.61
N VAL A 947 22.52 -4.05 28.63
CA VAL A 947 24.00 -3.96 28.69
C VAL A 947 24.72 -5.20 28.18
N GLY A 948 23.99 -6.27 27.92
CA GLY A 948 24.52 -7.54 27.46
C GLY A 948 24.94 -7.57 25.98
N PRO A 949 25.64 -8.64 25.57
CA PRO A 949 25.77 -9.05 24.18
C PRO A 949 24.41 -9.10 23.46
N LYS A 950 24.41 -8.77 22.18
CA LYS A 950 23.20 -8.76 21.34
C LYS A 950 23.48 -9.55 20.07
N VAL A 951 22.56 -10.43 19.69
CA VAL A 951 22.66 -11.21 18.46
C VAL A 951 21.42 -10.94 17.62
N LEU A 952 21.61 -10.63 16.33
CA LEU A 952 20.54 -10.34 15.40
C LEU A 952 20.31 -11.51 14.45
N LEU A 953 19.07 -11.95 14.30
CA LEU A 953 18.64 -12.92 13.30
C LEU A 953 18.00 -12.18 12.11
N ILE A 954 18.40 -12.55 10.89
CA ILE A 954 17.85 -12.03 9.63
C ILE A 954 17.57 -13.17 8.64
N ASN A 955 16.68 -12.93 7.68
CA ASN A 955 16.53 -13.84 6.55
C ASN A 955 16.15 -13.10 5.26
N LYS A 956 16.01 -13.86 4.17
CA LYS A 956 15.53 -13.40 2.86
C LYS A 956 14.21 -12.61 2.87
N TYR A 957 13.42 -12.69 3.95
CA TYR A 957 12.15 -11.99 4.10
C TYR A 957 12.25 -10.70 4.92
N SER A 958 13.39 -10.39 5.57
CA SER A 958 13.66 -9.08 6.19
C SER A 958 13.78 -8.02 5.09
N ALA A 959 12.94 -6.99 5.11
CA ALA A 959 12.72 -6.12 3.95
C ALA A 959 12.62 -4.62 4.28
N SER A 960 13.10 -3.78 3.36
CA SER A 960 12.98 -2.31 3.39
C SER A 960 13.69 -1.70 4.59
N ASP A 961 12.99 -1.05 5.52
CA ASP A 961 13.64 -0.61 6.76
C ASP A 961 14.10 -1.79 7.64
N GLY A 962 13.57 -3.00 7.41
CA GLY A 962 14.13 -4.27 7.91
C GLY A 962 15.40 -4.72 7.17
N ASP A 963 15.78 -4.10 6.05
CA ASP A 963 17.16 -4.19 5.54
C ASP A 963 18.07 -3.13 6.21
N LEU A 964 17.55 -1.93 6.45
CA LEU A 964 18.31 -0.84 7.07
C LEU A 964 18.62 -1.11 8.55
N PHE A 965 17.78 -1.86 9.25
CA PHE A 965 18.03 -2.27 10.63
C PHE A 965 19.29 -3.15 10.78
N PRO A 966 19.44 -4.30 10.09
CA PRO A 966 20.68 -5.08 10.16
C PRO A 966 21.88 -4.35 9.59
N TRP A 967 21.71 -3.51 8.55
CA TRP A 967 22.80 -2.64 8.08
C TRP A 967 23.29 -1.70 9.20
N SER A 968 22.36 -1.03 9.88
CA SER A 968 22.65 -0.11 10.99
C SER A 968 23.25 -0.84 12.20
N PHE A 969 22.77 -2.06 12.48
CA PHE A 969 23.28 -2.91 13.55
C PHE A 969 24.77 -3.24 13.34
N LYS A 970 25.15 -3.59 12.10
CA LYS A 970 26.54 -3.84 11.70
C LYS A 970 27.37 -2.57 11.69
N ALA A 971 26.86 -1.48 11.09
CA ALA A 971 27.56 -0.20 11.00
C ALA A 971 27.95 0.35 12.38
N ASN A 972 27.09 0.13 13.39
CA ASN A 972 27.35 0.55 14.78
C ASN A 972 28.00 -0.53 15.67
N LYS A 973 28.34 -1.70 15.12
CA LYS A 973 28.98 -2.81 15.85
C LYS A 973 28.19 -3.25 17.10
N ILE A 974 26.86 -3.30 16.99
CA ILE A 974 25.99 -3.63 18.14
C ILE A 974 26.15 -5.11 18.54
N GLY A 975 26.43 -5.99 17.58
CA GLY A 975 26.61 -7.42 17.81
C GLY A 975 26.78 -8.20 16.50
N LYS A 976 26.62 -9.53 16.57
CA LYS A 976 26.69 -10.42 15.41
C LYS A 976 25.34 -10.56 14.71
N VAL A 977 25.38 -10.63 13.38
CA VAL A 977 24.21 -10.91 12.54
C VAL A 977 24.29 -12.34 12.00
N ILE A 978 23.21 -13.11 12.12
CA ILE A 978 23.14 -14.54 11.76
C ILE A 978 21.91 -14.78 10.88
N GLY A 979 22.03 -15.65 9.88
CA GLY A 979 20.89 -16.11 9.08
C GLY A 979 21.20 -16.09 7.59
N THR A 980 20.32 -15.52 6.77
CA THR A 980 20.53 -15.39 5.31
C THR A 980 20.42 -13.94 4.85
N ARG A 981 20.98 -13.63 3.67
CA ARG A 981 20.91 -12.30 3.04
C ARG A 981 19.48 -11.78 3.01
N THR A 982 19.29 -10.52 3.35
CA THR A 982 17.97 -9.86 3.39
C THR A 982 17.42 -9.50 1.99
N TRP A 983 16.20 -8.97 1.93
CA TRP A 983 15.48 -8.70 0.67
C TRP A 983 16.20 -7.70 -0.25
N GLY A 984 16.78 -6.64 0.30
CA GLY A 984 17.63 -5.71 -0.43
C GLY A 984 16.92 -4.64 -1.23
N GLY A 985 15.77 -4.12 -0.79
CA GLY A 985 15.11 -3.00 -1.44
C GLY A 985 14.91 -1.84 -0.48
N ILE A 986 15.63 -0.73 -0.65
CA ILE A 986 15.65 0.40 0.31
C ILE A 986 15.34 1.76 -0.30
N ILE A 987 15.10 1.83 -1.62
CA ILE A 987 14.64 3.07 -2.23
C ILE A 987 13.21 3.34 -1.75
N GLY A 988 13.02 4.33 -0.89
CA GLY A 988 11.73 4.73 -0.33
C GLY A 988 10.75 5.23 -1.38
N ILE A 989 9.46 5.16 -1.06
CA ILE A 989 8.36 5.48 -1.97
C ILE A 989 7.76 6.87 -1.72
N SER A 990 7.20 7.47 -2.76
CA SER A 990 6.24 8.55 -2.63
C SER A 990 4.81 8.04 -2.39
N GLY A 991 3.90 8.96 -2.03
CA GLY A 991 2.46 8.75 -2.19
C GLY A 991 2.06 8.62 -3.67
N SER A 992 0.87 8.07 -3.93
CA SER A 992 0.30 8.01 -5.28
C SER A 992 -0.29 9.35 -5.71
N LEU A 993 -0.28 9.60 -7.02
CA LEU A 993 -1.06 10.65 -7.65
C LEU A 993 -2.55 10.25 -7.70
N PRO A 994 -3.49 11.20 -7.82
CA PRO A 994 -4.92 10.93 -7.92
C PRO A 994 -5.31 10.45 -9.33
N TYR A 995 -5.16 9.15 -9.61
CA TYR A 995 -5.61 8.54 -10.87
C TYR A 995 -7.14 8.42 -10.94
N MET A 996 -7.70 8.47 -12.15
CA MET A 996 -9.15 8.45 -12.40
C MET A 996 -9.88 7.29 -11.71
N ASP A 997 -9.35 6.07 -11.79
CA ASP A 997 -10.01 4.87 -11.27
C ASP A 997 -9.58 4.50 -9.82
N GLY A 998 -8.82 5.37 -9.16
CA GLY A 998 -8.26 5.12 -7.83
C GLY A 998 -6.99 4.27 -7.81
N THR A 999 -6.34 4.08 -8.97
CA THR A 999 -5.06 3.40 -9.06
C THR A 999 -4.03 3.97 -8.07
N ASP A 1000 -3.31 3.07 -7.39
CA ASP A 1000 -2.24 3.41 -6.46
C ASP A 1000 -0.87 3.06 -7.07
N VAL A 1001 -0.12 4.08 -7.49
CA VAL A 1001 1.25 3.97 -8.00
C VAL A 1001 2.22 4.48 -6.93
N ARG A 1002 3.22 3.67 -6.59
CA ARG A 1002 4.32 4.08 -5.72
C ARG A 1002 5.59 4.23 -6.54
N VAL A 1003 6.07 5.46 -6.66
CA VAL A 1003 7.31 5.79 -7.36
C VAL A 1003 8.47 5.75 -6.36
N PRO A 1004 9.56 5.03 -6.64
CA PRO A 1004 10.79 5.09 -5.84
C PRO A 1004 11.40 6.49 -5.91
N PHE A 1005 11.41 7.20 -4.78
CA PHE A 1005 11.56 8.66 -4.71
C PHE A 1005 12.81 9.14 -3.94
N PHE A 1006 13.31 8.36 -2.98
CA PHE A 1006 14.50 8.70 -2.19
C PHE A 1006 15.22 7.43 -1.71
N THR A 1007 16.50 7.51 -1.34
CA THR A 1007 17.25 6.34 -0.86
C THR A 1007 18.34 6.74 0.13
N ASN A 1008 19.03 5.74 0.69
CA ASN A 1008 20.07 5.90 1.70
C ASN A 1008 21.46 5.59 1.12
N TYR A 1009 22.48 6.22 1.71
CA TYR A 1009 23.90 5.98 1.42
C TYR A 1009 24.67 5.87 2.74
N ASP A 1010 25.84 5.25 2.72
CA ASP A 1010 26.68 5.10 3.90
C ASP A 1010 27.29 6.46 4.29
N ALA A 1011 27.00 6.92 5.50
CA ALA A 1011 27.55 8.16 6.04
C ALA A 1011 29.10 8.15 6.15
N LYS A 1012 29.72 6.97 6.24
CA LYS A 1012 31.19 6.85 6.35
C LYS A 1012 31.89 6.93 5.00
N THR A 1013 31.31 6.35 3.96
CA THR A 1013 31.96 6.19 2.64
C THR A 1013 31.36 7.07 1.55
N GLY A 1014 30.11 7.51 1.69
CA GLY A 1014 29.36 8.21 0.65
C GLY A 1014 28.79 7.31 -0.44
N GLU A 1015 28.96 5.99 -0.32
CA GLU A 1015 28.52 5.01 -1.31
C GLU A 1015 27.07 4.56 -1.10
N TRP A 1016 26.41 4.17 -2.19
CA TRP A 1016 25.09 3.54 -2.12
C TRP A 1016 25.16 2.21 -1.36
N ILE A 1017 24.09 1.89 -0.65
CA ILE A 1017 24.01 0.69 0.20
C ILE A 1017 22.80 -0.15 -0.15
N VAL A 1018 22.89 -1.46 0.11
CA VAL A 1018 21.79 -2.45 0.21
C VAL A 1018 21.00 -2.73 -1.08
N GLU A 1019 20.60 -1.72 -1.85
CA GLU A 1019 19.65 -1.87 -2.97
C GLU A 1019 20.10 -2.94 -3.98
N ASN A 1020 19.16 -3.81 -4.35
CA ASN A 1020 19.32 -4.98 -5.21
C ASN A 1020 20.32 -6.04 -4.73
N HIS A 1021 20.77 -5.98 -3.47
CA HIS A 1021 21.65 -6.99 -2.85
C HIS A 1021 21.14 -7.46 -1.49
N GLY A 1022 20.82 -6.56 -0.57
CA GLY A 1022 20.48 -6.88 0.82
C GLY A 1022 21.66 -6.70 1.77
N VAL A 1023 21.52 -7.24 2.98
CA VAL A 1023 22.54 -7.26 4.02
C VAL A 1023 22.96 -8.70 4.25
N ASP A 1024 24.25 -8.96 4.04
CA ASP A 1024 24.82 -10.26 4.34
C ASP A 1024 25.01 -10.46 5.85
N PRO A 1025 24.67 -11.64 6.39
CA PRO A 1025 24.94 -11.97 7.79
C PRO A 1025 26.46 -12.10 8.03
N ASP A 1026 26.89 -11.97 9.29
CA ASP A 1026 28.25 -12.32 9.69
C ASP A 1026 28.44 -13.85 9.73
N ILE A 1027 27.37 -14.59 10.04
CA ILE A 1027 27.33 -16.05 10.04
C ILE A 1027 26.17 -16.50 9.15
N LEU A 1028 26.49 -16.98 7.95
CA LEU A 1028 25.52 -17.53 7.01
C LEU A 1028 25.02 -18.89 7.49
N ILE A 1029 23.72 -19.00 7.74
CA ILE A 1029 23.01 -20.25 8.01
C ILE A 1029 21.68 -20.20 7.26
N ASP A 1030 21.56 -21.01 6.22
CA ASP A 1030 20.28 -21.35 5.60
C ASP A 1030 19.74 -22.61 6.29
N ASN A 1031 18.51 -22.54 6.81
CA ASN A 1031 17.93 -23.68 7.52
C ASN A 1031 17.77 -24.86 6.53
N ASP A 1032 18.15 -26.06 6.97
CA ASP A 1032 17.80 -27.29 6.26
C ASP A 1032 16.27 -27.43 6.26
N PRO A 1033 15.62 -27.50 5.07
CA PRO A 1033 14.16 -27.49 5.02
C PRO A 1033 13.50 -28.67 5.73
N ILE A 1034 14.14 -29.84 5.75
CA ILE A 1034 13.58 -31.03 6.40
C ILE A 1034 13.62 -30.86 7.91
N LYS A 1035 14.76 -30.40 8.45
CA LYS A 1035 14.92 -30.12 9.87
C LYS A 1035 14.00 -29.00 10.35
N GLU A 1036 13.87 -27.94 9.58
CA GLU A 1036 12.97 -26.83 9.88
C GLU A 1036 11.51 -27.29 9.93
N GLN A 1037 11.08 -28.10 8.95
CA GLN A 1037 9.75 -28.72 8.97
C GLN A 1037 9.52 -29.61 10.21
N MET A 1038 10.58 -30.24 10.71
CA MET A 1038 10.55 -31.03 11.96
C MET A 1038 10.66 -30.17 13.24
N GLY A 1039 10.77 -28.84 13.11
CA GLY A 1039 10.79 -27.88 14.23
C GLY A 1039 12.17 -27.49 14.75
N GLU A 1040 13.25 -27.91 14.09
CA GLU A 1040 14.63 -27.50 14.40
C GLU A 1040 14.99 -26.20 13.66
N ASP A 1041 15.13 -25.11 14.40
CA ASP A 1041 15.57 -23.80 13.89
C ASP A 1041 17.09 -23.66 14.07
N GLN A 1042 17.87 -23.91 13.02
CA GLN A 1042 19.33 -23.90 13.09
C GLN A 1042 19.88 -22.48 13.29
N GLN A 1043 19.21 -21.47 12.75
CA GLN A 1043 19.59 -20.06 12.95
C GLN A 1043 19.42 -19.66 14.42
N LEU A 1044 18.27 -19.96 15.04
CA LEU A 1044 18.02 -19.66 16.45
C LEU A 1044 18.99 -20.43 17.36
N ASN A 1045 19.23 -21.71 17.08
CA ASN A 1045 20.20 -22.52 17.82
C ASN A 1045 21.61 -21.90 17.76
N LYS A 1046 22.03 -21.39 16.59
CA LYS A 1046 23.30 -20.69 16.48
C LYS A 1046 23.32 -19.37 17.23
N ALA A 1047 22.25 -18.60 17.21
CA ALA A 1047 22.17 -17.37 17.99
C ALA A 1047 22.28 -17.63 19.50
N ILE A 1048 21.67 -18.71 20.01
CA ILE A 1048 21.84 -19.16 21.40
C ILE A 1048 23.31 -19.47 21.69
N GLU A 1049 23.98 -20.24 20.82
CA GLU A 1049 25.40 -20.58 20.97
C GLU A 1049 26.27 -19.31 21.03
N VAL A 1050 26.09 -18.40 20.08
CA VAL A 1050 26.87 -17.15 19.99
C VAL A 1050 26.61 -16.26 21.20
N ALA A 1051 25.36 -16.11 21.63
CA ALA A 1051 25.03 -15.31 22.82
C ALA A 1051 25.69 -15.89 24.09
N LEU A 1052 25.66 -17.22 24.27
CA LEU A 1052 26.33 -17.89 25.40
C LEU A 1052 27.85 -17.78 25.33
N GLU A 1053 28.44 -17.81 24.14
CA GLU A 1053 29.88 -17.61 23.95
C GLU A 1053 30.30 -16.18 24.31
N GLU A 1054 29.62 -15.17 23.78
CA GLU A 1054 29.93 -13.76 24.07
C GLU A 1054 29.74 -13.43 25.56
N LEU A 1055 28.76 -14.07 26.22
CA LEU A 1055 28.55 -13.96 27.66
C LEU A 1055 29.75 -14.41 28.51
N LYS A 1056 30.63 -15.28 28.02
CA LYS A 1056 31.84 -15.70 28.77
C LYS A 1056 32.80 -14.54 29.03
N THR A 1057 32.76 -13.50 28.18
CA THR A 1057 33.64 -12.32 28.29
C THR A 1057 32.91 -11.10 28.85
N ARG A 1058 31.59 -11.20 29.12
CA ARG A 1058 30.78 -10.11 29.67
C ARG A 1058 31.25 -9.77 31.08
N GLN A 1059 31.53 -8.49 31.31
CA GLN A 1059 31.70 -7.96 32.65
C GLN A 1059 30.34 -7.58 33.25
N PRO A 1060 29.99 -8.04 34.46
CA PRO A 1060 28.77 -7.59 35.11
C PRO A 1060 28.88 -6.11 35.47
N LEU A 1061 27.73 -5.44 35.58
CA LEU A 1061 27.69 -4.07 36.09
C LEU A 1061 28.26 -4.02 37.53
N PRO A 1062 28.90 -2.90 37.92
CA PRO A 1062 29.44 -2.77 39.26
C PRO A 1062 28.33 -2.85 40.31
N LYS A 1063 28.67 -3.44 41.47
CA LYS A 1063 27.76 -3.49 42.62
C LYS A 1063 27.64 -2.11 43.27
N VAL A 1064 26.63 -1.96 44.11
CA VAL A 1064 26.49 -0.79 44.99
C VAL A 1064 27.77 -0.61 45.82
N PRO A 1065 28.40 0.58 45.83
CA PRO A 1065 29.57 0.85 46.65
C PRO A 1065 29.28 0.70 48.15
N ALA A 1066 30.33 0.58 48.96
CA ALA A 1066 30.19 0.61 50.42
C ALA A 1066 29.49 1.91 50.88
N PRO A 1067 28.69 1.87 51.96
CA PRO A 1067 28.08 3.08 52.53
C PRO A 1067 29.15 4.13 52.86
N ARG A 1068 28.88 5.39 52.48
CA ARG A 1068 29.75 6.51 52.85
C ARG A 1068 29.69 6.78 54.36
N THR A 1069 30.83 7.09 54.94
CA THR A 1069 31.02 7.56 56.31
C THR A 1069 31.26 9.07 56.33
N PHE A 1070 31.29 9.71 57.52
CA PHE A 1070 31.67 11.13 57.61
C PHE A 1070 33.10 11.39 57.14
N LYS A 1071 34.02 10.44 57.34
CA LYS A 1071 35.38 10.47 56.78
C LYS A 1071 35.38 10.52 55.25
N ASP A 1072 34.54 9.70 54.59
CA ASP A 1072 34.40 9.71 53.12
C ASP A 1072 33.79 11.01 52.58
N LEU A 1073 33.14 11.80 53.44
CA LEU A 1073 32.57 13.10 53.13
C LEU A 1073 33.51 14.27 53.51
N GLY A 1074 34.66 14.01 54.13
CA GLY A 1074 35.59 15.04 54.61
C GLY A 1074 35.06 15.85 55.78
N VAL A 1075 34.16 15.27 56.59
CA VAL A 1075 33.56 15.92 57.77
C VAL A 1075 34.28 15.52 59.07
N GLU A 1076 35.03 14.41 59.05
CA GLU A 1076 35.88 13.91 60.14
C GLU A 1076 37.34 13.77 59.72
#